data_AF-A0A7L3X1D0-F1
#
_entry.id   AF-A0A7L3X1D0-F1
#
_cell.length_a   1.000
_cell.length_b   1.000
_cell.length_c   1.000
_cell.angle_alpha   90.00
_cell.angle_beta   90.00
_cell.angle_gamma   90.00
#
_symmetry.space_group_name_H-M   'P 1'
#
loop_
_entity.id
_entity.type
_entity.pdbx_description
1 polymer ?
#
loop_
_entity_poly.entity_id
_entity_poly.type
_entity_poly.pdbx_seq_one_letter_code
_entity_poly.pdbx_strand_id
1 'polypeptide(L)'
;RVRGTRLSVLFLFQENDVTKLYMELAAEHKQQLSRLEFAKKIVEKKEVHEDIEAVHEQTQQLENRARASRESEGLKLQLEEERKKVAKIEEDLEEHRSKLLMLKTQKPIERVEEKEVIEYYRDPQVESNLSNMTQQIEEEGKKRQSLQEDIELMNQKLAQMESEKKVIPAQLLTKEITKIEKDPSLASEAASLHQEIKRLQEESLAAASELENHKRELHMLEQKQPNIREKVVVKELIKLEKNPEMLKSVRTLQLQIDEESFKRKSAEEAIVKVKNKIEEVERLIETAEPKIIVKEVKQVEQDPELLKESSKLKTLIEEERSKNLMLTGELGELQSQYSIAEKQKPRIEVKERVNEIFLVDPETEQQIAHLKRELQEVTLKRTKIDSEVEEALAELNVLRSQKPVVELKEVIEEVVKHEKSPEILREIDRLKQQLNELVNTNGRTQEQLIRLQGERDEWKRERSKVETKLVTKEVIRYENDPLLEKEADRLRQEVRSMSQKRRAAEDAIYDLQNKYMLLERRRPEEKVVVQEVILTQKDPKLRDEHSRLSRSLDEEVSNRRRLERDVQQVRALVEEQEKLLNFQEDRSKRLALEKEMRQITLRIKELEETPVPVQEKIIMEEVVKLEKDPVLEQSASNLRLELDHEKMEVLNLQRECKNLQMQVDVLQKTKSQEKTIYKEVIRVEKDRALESERARIWELLSRERGAKQKAEEEVRRLREKIERAEGMKRTWAREETELQKARNLAIQERANLESELRDLERQKQQKVLFLREESKLLSQRTESDRQKKKQLEHEFSLLEADILREKDQIYNKERFIRELQSRVNREEINHETQMRETNLSTKISILDPETGKDMSPYEAYKRGIIDRGQYIQLQELECDWEEITTLGPNGEVSLLLDKKSGKQYSIDDALRLRRITKEEYQLYREGKIPISEFALLVAGESKPPSTLSIGSIISKSPVSSPTTHQTQSFFPPASQKGFCDDTSPIAGVYDTTTDTKYNIKTAVAKKLLDSMTAQKLLEAQAATGGIIDLISRDRFSVHKAIERGLIDRTYMQRLLNAQKAFTGIEDPVTKRRLSVGEAVQKGWMTKDSAFPYLEVQHLTGGLIDPKKTGRIPVLEAAQTGMITGDLANRLQDESNYEKDLIDPVTKEKINYKEAMALCQKDSLSSFLLLPATSEGYQRYHQVSRSPKLSRFRH
;
A
#
# COMPACT_ATOMS: atom_id res chain seq x y z
N ARG A 1 -28.19 51.11 14.63
CA ARG A 1 -29.34 51.24 13.72
C ARG A 1 -28.97 51.65 12.27
N VAL A 2 -27.76 51.36 11.73
CA VAL A 2 -27.38 51.72 10.34
C VAL A 2 -26.57 50.61 9.60
N ARG A 3 -26.76 49.32 9.92
CA ARG A 3 -26.13 48.21 9.14
C ARG A 3 -27.07 47.07 8.75
N GLY A 4 -28.39 47.24 8.90
CA GLY A 4 -29.40 46.23 8.55
C GLY A 4 -30.06 46.42 7.18
N THR A 5 -29.85 47.55 6.50
CA THR A 5 -30.64 47.94 5.32
C THR A 5 -29.95 47.75 3.98
N ARG A 6 -28.66 47.35 3.93
CA ARG A 6 -27.97 47.07 2.65
C ARG A 6 -28.06 45.60 2.21
N LEU A 7 -28.21 44.65 3.14
CA LEU A 7 -28.33 43.22 2.83
C LEU A 7 -29.75 42.82 2.39
N SER A 8 -30.79 43.44 2.96
CA SER A 8 -32.18 43.16 2.56
C SER A 8 -32.49 43.65 1.16
N VAL A 9 -31.91 44.78 0.74
CA VAL A 9 -32.12 45.35 -0.60
C VAL A 9 -31.42 44.52 -1.68
N LEU A 10 -30.26 43.91 -1.37
CA LEU A 10 -29.55 43.04 -2.32
C LEU A 10 -30.27 41.69 -2.52
N PHE A 11 -30.86 41.15 -1.44
CA PHE A 11 -31.64 39.91 -1.50
C PHE A 11 -32.94 40.09 -2.29
N LEU A 12 -33.63 41.22 -2.09
CA LEU A 12 -34.83 41.58 -2.86
C LEU A 12 -34.53 41.80 -4.34
N PHE A 13 -33.34 42.32 -4.69
CA PHE A 13 -32.93 42.47 -6.08
C PHE A 13 -32.65 41.11 -6.73
N GLN A 14 -31.96 40.20 -6.03
CA GLN A 14 -31.73 38.84 -6.52
C GLN A 14 -33.01 38.03 -6.64
N GLU A 15 -33.95 38.12 -5.70
CA GLU A 15 -35.26 37.47 -5.82
C GLU A 15 -36.09 38.05 -6.97
N ASN A 16 -36.04 39.38 -7.19
CA ASN A 16 -36.73 40.00 -8.32
C ASN A 16 -36.11 39.62 -9.66
N ASP A 17 -34.79 39.49 -9.77
CA ASP A 17 -34.13 39.06 -11.00
C ASP A 17 -34.41 37.58 -11.31
N VAL A 18 -34.43 36.72 -10.29
CA VAL A 18 -34.76 35.29 -10.47
C VAL A 18 -36.24 35.11 -10.82
N THR A 19 -37.15 35.86 -10.19
CA THR A 19 -38.57 35.81 -10.55
C THR A 19 -38.84 36.39 -11.94
N LYS A 20 -38.09 37.42 -12.35
CA LYS A 20 -38.16 37.96 -13.71
C LYS A 20 -37.65 36.97 -14.75
N LEU A 21 -36.51 36.31 -14.51
CA LEU A 21 -36.00 35.23 -15.36
C LEU A 21 -36.97 34.05 -15.44
N TYR A 22 -37.61 33.68 -14.32
CA TYR A 22 -38.61 32.62 -14.32
C TYR A 22 -39.88 33.01 -15.08
N MET A 23 -40.33 34.27 -14.97
CA MET A 23 -41.46 34.78 -15.76
C MET A 23 -41.13 34.87 -17.24
N GLU A 24 -39.90 35.25 -17.62
CA GLU A 24 -39.44 35.27 -19.01
C GLU A 24 -39.37 33.86 -19.59
N LEU A 25 -38.81 32.88 -18.84
CA LEU A 25 -38.77 31.47 -19.27
C LEU A 25 -40.18 30.87 -19.37
N ALA A 26 -41.07 31.18 -18.42
CA ALA A 26 -42.46 30.73 -18.47
C ALA A 26 -43.23 31.36 -19.65
N ALA A 27 -42.95 32.62 -19.98
CA ALA A 27 -43.52 33.30 -21.13
C ALA A 27 -43.01 32.70 -22.44
N GLU A 28 -41.71 32.43 -22.56
CA GLU A 28 -41.11 31.76 -23.73
C GLU A 28 -41.68 30.35 -23.91
N HIS A 29 -41.82 29.58 -22.83
CA HIS A 29 -42.37 28.24 -22.87
C HIS A 29 -43.86 28.26 -23.27
N LYS A 30 -44.64 29.23 -22.80
CA LYS A 30 -46.03 29.45 -23.23
C LYS A 30 -46.11 29.88 -24.70
N GLN A 31 -45.14 30.67 -25.18
CA GLN A 31 -45.05 31.05 -26.58
C GLN A 31 -44.72 29.84 -27.46
N GLN A 32 -43.80 28.97 -27.04
CA GLN A 32 -43.50 27.71 -27.73
C GLN A 32 -44.71 26.76 -27.75
N LEU A 33 -45.46 26.67 -26.64
CA LEU A 33 -46.68 25.89 -26.59
C LEU A 33 -47.75 26.42 -27.54
N SER A 34 -47.91 27.75 -27.63
CA SER A 34 -48.83 28.37 -28.60
C SER A 34 -48.38 28.16 -30.05
N ARG A 35 -47.06 28.12 -30.33
CA ARG A 35 -46.52 27.80 -31.65
C ARG A 35 -46.73 26.32 -32.01
N LEU A 36 -46.63 25.41 -31.03
CA LEU A 36 -46.94 24.00 -31.21
C LEU A 36 -48.44 23.75 -31.42
N GLU A 37 -49.31 24.44 -30.68
CA GLU A 37 -50.75 24.39 -30.91
C GLU A 37 -51.14 24.99 -32.27
N PHE A 38 -50.45 26.04 -32.70
CA PHE A 38 -50.61 26.61 -34.04
C PHE A 38 -50.12 25.66 -35.13
N ALA A 39 -48.98 25.01 -34.95
CA ALA A 39 -48.48 23.98 -35.85
C ALA A 39 -49.43 22.77 -35.90
N LYS A 40 -49.98 22.35 -34.76
CA LYS A 40 -50.99 21.29 -34.68
C LYS A 40 -52.27 21.68 -35.43
N LYS A 41 -52.75 22.92 -35.29
CA LYS A 41 -53.88 23.45 -36.08
C LYS A 41 -53.59 23.60 -37.56
N ILE A 42 -52.33 23.77 -37.97
CA ILE A 42 -51.93 23.76 -39.39
C ILE A 42 -51.92 22.34 -39.94
N VAL A 43 -51.48 21.36 -39.16
CA VAL A 43 -51.53 19.93 -39.53
C VAL A 43 -52.98 19.45 -39.63
N GLU A 44 -53.82 19.77 -38.64
CA GLU A 44 -55.26 19.47 -38.65
C GLU A 44 -56.01 20.18 -39.80
N LYS A 45 -55.53 21.35 -40.27
CA LYS A 45 -56.08 22.04 -41.46
C LYS A 45 -55.55 21.50 -42.80
N LYS A 46 -54.41 20.81 -42.81
CA LYS A 46 -53.87 20.14 -44.00
C LYS A 46 -54.46 18.74 -44.19
N GLU A 47 -54.98 18.12 -43.13
CA GLU A 47 -55.69 16.84 -43.20
C GLU A 47 -57.14 16.94 -43.73
N VAL A 48 -57.67 18.17 -43.94
CA VAL A 48 -59.05 18.41 -44.42
C VAL A 48 -59.10 18.90 -45.88
N HIS A 49 -57.99 18.85 -46.63
CA HIS A 49 -57.93 19.33 -48.02
C HIS A 49 -57.20 18.41 -49.00
N GLU A 50 -57.35 17.09 -48.87
CA GLU A 50 -57.07 16.13 -49.95
C GLU A 50 -58.09 14.97 -49.92
N ASP A 51 -59.35 15.30 -50.18
CA ASP A 51 -60.31 14.38 -50.82
C ASP A 51 -61.01 15.20 -51.91
N ILE A 52 -61.05 14.66 -53.14
CA ILE A 52 -61.57 15.24 -54.40
C ILE A 52 -60.52 16.04 -55.21
N GLU A 53 -59.75 15.37 -56.07
CA GLU A 53 -60.07 15.24 -57.50
C GLU A 53 -58.97 14.45 -58.21
N ALA A 54 -59.40 13.40 -58.91
CA ALA A 54 -58.54 12.53 -59.69
C ALA A 54 -58.30 13.11 -61.11
N VAL A 55 -57.16 12.71 -61.68
CA VAL A 55 -56.82 12.73 -63.11
C VAL A 55 -56.16 14.01 -63.66
N HIS A 56 -54.87 14.22 -63.32
CA HIS A 56 -53.86 14.57 -64.34
C HIS A 56 -52.42 14.24 -63.90
N GLU A 57 -51.90 13.14 -64.48
CA GLU A 57 -50.55 13.01 -65.04
C GLU A 57 -49.30 13.07 -64.13
N GLN A 58 -49.01 11.91 -63.53
CA GLN A 58 -47.79 11.07 -63.65
C GLN A 58 -46.36 11.62 -63.91
N THR A 59 -46.10 12.93 -63.81
CA THR A 59 -44.75 13.51 -63.84
C THR A 59 -44.36 14.26 -62.55
N GLN A 60 -45.30 14.55 -61.64
CA GLN A 60 -45.00 15.18 -60.33
C GLN A 60 -44.71 14.21 -59.18
N GLN A 61 -45.00 12.91 -59.33
CA GLN A 61 -44.82 11.93 -58.25
C GLN A 61 -43.36 11.61 -57.92
N LEU A 62 -42.43 11.76 -58.87
CA LEU A 62 -40.99 11.54 -58.62
C LEU A 62 -40.35 12.72 -57.87
N GLU A 63 -40.74 13.96 -58.18
CA GLU A 63 -40.25 15.14 -57.45
C GLU A 63 -40.82 15.23 -56.03
N ASN A 64 -42.09 14.85 -55.82
CA ASN A 64 -42.69 14.85 -54.49
C ASN A 64 -42.18 13.71 -53.60
N ARG A 65 -41.81 12.55 -54.15
CA ARG A 65 -41.11 11.49 -53.39
C ARG A 65 -39.69 11.91 -53.00
N ALA A 66 -38.98 12.62 -53.88
CA ALA A 66 -37.66 13.16 -53.59
C ALA A 66 -37.72 14.31 -52.55
N ARG A 67 -38.75 15.16 -52.60
CA ARG A 67 -38.99 16.21 -51.58
C ARG A 67 -39.41 15.62 -50.24
N ALA A 68 -40.32 14.64 -50.21
CA ALA A 68 -40.70 13.95 -48.97
C ALA A 68 -39.53 13.15 -48.36
N SER A 69 -38.63 12.58 -49.19
CA SER A 69 -37.41 11.92 -48.70
C SER A 69 -36.41 12.93 -48.15
N ARG A 70 -36.21 14.08 -48.81
CA ARG A 70 -35.34 15.16 -48.29
C ARG A 70 -35.91 15.84 -47.05
N GLU A 71 -37.23 15.99 -46.96
CA GLU A 71 -37.91 16.48 -45.76
C GLU A 71 -37.88 15.44 -44.63
N SER A 72 -37.98 14.14 -44.95
CA SER A 72 -37.79 13.05 -43.98
C SER A 72 -36.35 12.96 -43.48
N GLU A 73 -35.36 13.14 -44.36
CA GLU A 73 -33.94 13.23 -44.00
C GLU A 73 -33.65 14.50 -43.19
N GLY A 74 -34.25 15.63 -43.56
CA GLY A 74 -34.18 16.88 -42.80
C GLY A 74 -34.80 16.76 -41.40
N LEU A 75 -35.96 16.09 -41.29
CA LEU A 75 -36.60 15.80 -40.01
C LEU A 75 -35.83 14.76 -39.19
N LYS A 76 -35.15 13.80 -39.82
CA LYS A 76 -34.24 12.87 -39.13
C LYS A 76 -32.99 13.57 -38.60
N LEU A 77 -32.40 14.48 -39.38
CA LEU A 77 -31.29 15.32 -38.95
C LEU A 77 -31.70 16.26 -37.81
N GLN A 78 -32.90 16.85 -37.89
CA GLN A 78 -33.47 17.64 -36.79
C GLN A 78 -33.76 16.78 -35.55
N LEU A 79 -34.25 15.55 -35.71
CA LEU A 79 -34.45 14.62 -34.60
C LEU A 79 -33.11 14.20 -33.97
N GLU A 80 -32.06 14.01 -34.78
CA GLU A 80 -30.71 13.72 -34.29
C GLU A 80 -30.07 14.93 -33.61
N GLU A 81 -30.26 16.15 -34.12
CA GLU A 81 -29.85 17.38 -33.46
C GLU A 81 -30.61 17.58 -32.14
N GLU A 82 -31.93 17.36 -32.11
CA GLU A 82 -32.72 17.42 -30.89
C GLU A 82 -32.32 16.31 -29.90
N ARG A 83 -32.00 15.10 -30.36
CA ARG A 83 -31.43 14.04 -29.50
C ARG A 83 -30.07 14.43 -28.93
N LYS A 84 -29.21 15.08 -29.72
CA LYS A 84 -27.93 15.60 -29.24
C LYS A 84 -28.12 16.75 -28.26
N LYS A 85 -29.09 17.63 -28.48
CA LYS A 85 -29.45 18.70 -27.53
C LYS A 85 -30.04 18.14 -26.24
N VAL A 86 -30.92 17.13 -26.31
CA VAL A 86 -31.48 16.45 -25.14
C VAL A 86 -30.39 15.74 -24.37
N ALA A 87 -29.49 14.99 -25.03
CA ALA A 87 -28.35 14.36 -24.38
C ALA A 87 -27.43 15.38 -23.68
N LYS A 88 -27.22 16.55 -24.31
CA LYS A 88 -26.45 17.65 -23.71
C LYS A 88 -27.16 18.31 -22.53
N ILE A 89 -28.49 18.48 -22.60
CA ILE A 89 -29.31 18.97 -21.49
C ILE A 89 -29.37 17.93 -20.36
N GLU A 90 -29.36 16.64 -20.66
CA GLU A 90 -29.28 15.56 -19.68
C GLU A 90 -27.90 15.57 -18.99
N GLU A 91 -26.82 15.73 -19.74
CA GLU A 91 -25.47 15.90 -19.21
C GLU A 91 -25.37 17.16 -18.34
N ASP A 92 -25.91 18.30 -18.80
CA ASP A 92 -25.98 19.54 -18.01
C ASP A 92 -26.87 19.36 -16.77
N LEU A 93 -27.99 18.63 -16.86
CA LEU A 93 -28.86 18.31 -15.72
C LEU A 93 -28.16 17.40 -14.72
N GLU A 94 -27.32 16.49 -15.18
CA GLU A 94 -26.54 15.57 -14.36
C GLU A 94 -25.35 16.31 -13.72
N GLU A 95 -24.76 17.28 -14.42
CA GLU A 95 -23.78 18.22 -13.88
C GLU A 95 -24.41 19.18 -12.86
N HIS A 96 -25.64 19.64 -13.10
CA HIS A 96 -26.41 20.45 -12.16
C HIS A 96 -26.89 19.62 -10.96
N ARG A 97 -27.27 18.35 -11.15
CA ARG A 97 -27.62 17.41 -10.07
C ARG A 97 -26.40 17.08 -9.23
N SER A 98 -25.23 16.89 -9.84
CA SER A 98 -23.99 16.66 -9.11
C SER A 98 -23.49 17.93 -8.40
N LYS A 99 -23.62 19.12 -9.00
CA LYS A 99 -23.43 20.41 -8.30
C LYS A 99 -24.43 20.61 -7.17
N LEU A 100 -25.70 20.24 -7.35
CA LEU A 100 -26.72 20.28 -6.29
C LEU A 100 -26.42 19.24 -5.19
N LEU A 101 -25.87 18.08 -5.55
CA LEU A 101 -25.41 17.05 -4.60
C LEU A 101 -24.19 17.55 -3.82
N MET A 102 -23.27 18.27 -4.47
CA MET A 102 -22.13 18.94 -3.84
C MET A 102 -22.57 20.10 -2.93
N LEU A 103 -23.59 20.86 -3.32
CA LEU A 103 -24.17 21.94 -2.51
C LEU A 103 -25.04 21.39 -1.36
N LYS A 104 -25.67 20.21 -1.52
CA LYS A 104 -26.34 19.47 -0.44
C LYS A 104 -25.37 18.80 0.52
N THR A 105 -24.17 18.41 0.05
CA THR A 105 -23.10 17.86 0.90
C THR A 105 -22.21 18.93 1.53
N GLN A 106 -22.26 20.17 1.03
CA GLN A 106 -21.79 21.35 1.76
C GLN A 106 -22.78 21.70 2.88
N LYS A 107 -22.51 21.21 4.08
CA LYS A 107 -23.11 21.77 5.30
C LYS A 107 -22.63 23.23 5.48
N PRO A 108 -23.48 24.12 6.05
CA PRO A 108 -23.02 25.42 6.50
C PRO A 108 -21.92 25.23 7.56
N ILE A 109 -20.98 26.18 7.59
CA ILE A 109 -19.83 26.22 8.48
C ILE A 109 -20.30 26.15 9.93
N GLU A 110 -20.25 24.95 10.50
CA GLU A 110 -20.29 24.69 11.93
C GLU A 110 -19.20 23.67 12.31
N ARG A 111 -18.48 24.06 13.37
CA ARG A 111 -17.36 23.44 14.07
C ARG A 111 -17.17 21.93 13.82
N VAL A 112 -15.98 21.58 13.35
CA VAL A 112 -15.52 20.19 13.21
C VAL A 112 -15.24 19.62 14.61
N GLU A 113 -16.18 18.85 15.13
CA GLU A 113 -15.85 17.74 16.01
C GLU A 113 -15.23 16.65 15.12
N GLU A 114 -13.92 16.44 15.26
CA GLU A 114 -13.22 15.31 14.65
C GLU A 114 -13.75 14.02 15.29
N LYS A 115 -14.67 13.35 14.60
CA LYS A 115 -14.96 11.94 14.88
C LYS A 115 -13.76 11.12 14.42
N GLU A 116 -12.94 10.70 15.38
CA GLU A 116 -11.96 9.63 15.19
C GLU A 116 -12.68 8.40 14.62
N VAL A 117 -12.47 8.13 13.34
CA VAL A 117 -12.74 6.82 12.77
C VAL A 117 -11.68 5.90 13.35
N ILE A 118 -12.04 5.16 14.38
CA ILE A 118 -11.23 4.08 14.94
C ILE A 118 -11.16 2.98 13.87
N GLU A 119 -10.09 2.99 13.08
CA GLU A 119 -9.71 1.84 12.26
C GLU A 119 -9.33 0.70 13.20
N TYR A 120 -10.26 -0.25 13.36
CA TYR A 120 -9.94 -1.53 13.96
C TYR A 120 -8.90 -2.24 13.09
N TYR A 121 -7.89 -2.84 13.73
CA TYR A 121 -6.92 -3.72 13.09
C TYR A 121 -7.65 -4.74 12.21
N ARG A 122 -7.60 -4.52 10.90
CA ARG A 122 -7.96 -5.50 9.89
C ARG A 122 -6.75 -6.40 9.71
N ASP A 123 -7.01 -7.70 9.64
CA ASP A 123 -5.98 -8.70 9.46
C ASP A 123 -5.31 -8.45 8.09
N PRO A 124 -3.99 -8.12 8.03
CA PRO A 124 -3.33 -7.73 6.79
C PRO A 124 -3.33 -8.83 5.73
N GLN A 125 -3.48 -10.09 6.15
CA GLN A 125 -3.69 -11.23 5.25
C GLN A 125 -5.06 -11.16 4.55
N VAL A 126 -6.09 -10.74 5.26
CA VAL A 126 -7.44 -10.60 4.70
C VAL A 126 -7.49 -9.38 3.77
N GLU A 127 -6.80 -8.29 4.09
CA GLU A 127 -6.68 -7.15 3.19
C GLU A 127 -5.82 -7.44 1.96
N SER A 128 -4.72 -8.20 2.08
CA SER A 128 -3.96 -8.62 0.90
C SER A 128 -4.76 -9.59 0.04
N ASN A 129 -5.51 -10.50 0.65
CA ASN A 129 -6.35 -11.44 -0.10
C ASN A 129 -7.55 -10.73 -0.73
N LEU A 130 -8.17 -9.76 -0.05
CA LEU A 130 -9.19 -8.90 -0.63
C LEU A 130 -8.62 -8.05 -1.75
N SER A 131 -7.45 -7.43 -1.58
CA SER A 131 -6.79 -6.63 -2.62
C SER A 131 -6.44 -7.49 -3.85
N ASN A 132 -5.93 -8.69 -3.64
CA ASN A 132 -5.60 -9.62 -4.72
C ASN A 132 -6.87 -10.10 -5.43
N MET A 133 -7.94 -10.38 -4.69
CA MET A 133 -9.23 -10.78 -5.27
C MET A 133 -9.93 -9.63 -5.97
N THR A 134 -9.87 -8.40 -5.43
CA THR A 134 -10.40 -7.21 -6.12
C THR A 134 -9.61 -6.93 -7.39
N GLN A 135 -8.29 -7.10 -7.36
CA GLN A 135 -7.46 -6.96 -8.55
C GLN A 135 -7.78 -8.05 -9.58
N GLN A 136 -7.99 -9.30 -9.16
CA GLN A 136 -8.43 -10.37 -10.05
C GLN A 136 -9.83 -10.13 -10.62
N ILE A 137 -10.77 -9.60 -9.82
CA ILE A 137 -12.12 -9.23 -10.27
C ILE A 137 -12.07 -8.04 -11.24
N GLU A 138 -11.18 -7.07 -11.02
CA GLU A 138 -10.96 -5.96 -11.95
C GLU A 138 -10.30 -6.44 -13.25
N GLU A 139 -9.36 -7.37 -13.19
CA GLU A 139 -8.73 -7.98 -14.36
C GLU A 139 -9.72 -8.84 -15.15
N GLU A 140 -10.53 -9.68 -14.49
CA GLU A 140 -11.62 -10.43 -15.10
C GLU A 140 -12.75 -9.52 -15.59
N GLY A 141 -13.00 -8.40 -14.90
CA GLY A 141 -13.94 -7.36 -15.33
C GLY A 141 -13.48 -6.65 -16.60
N LYS A 142 -12.19 -6.33 -16.71
CA LYS A 142 -11.57 -5.79 -17.93
C LYS A 142 -11.57 -6.80 -19.07
N LYS A 143 -11.30 -8.08 -18.78
CA LYS A 143 -11.44 -9.17 -19.78
C LYS A 143 -12.88 -9.36 -20.23
N ARG A 144 -13.86 -9.25 -19.32
CA ARG A 144 -15.28 -9.29 -19.66
C ARG A 144 -15.69 -8.09 -20.48
N GLN A 145 -15.19 -6.89 -20.17
CA GLN A 145 -15.41 -5.69 -20.97
C GLN A 145 -14.81 -5.86 -22.37
N SER A 146 -13.56 -6.33 -22.50
CA SER A 146 -12.96 -6.57 -23.81
C SER A 146 -13.70 -7.65 -24.59
N LEU A 147 -14.10 -8.75 -23.94
CA LEU A 147 -14.92 -9.79 -24.58
C LEU A 147 -16.32 -9.27 -24.95
N GLN A 148 -16.89 -8.36 -24.17
CA GLN A 148 -18.18 -7.75 -24.45
C GLN A 148 -18.09 -6.73 -25.59
N GLU A 149 -16.99 -5.98 -25.66
CA GLU A 149 -16.64 -5.14 -26.82
C GLU A 149 -16.44 -6.00 -28.07
N ASP A 150 -15.76 -7.15 -27.97
CA ASP A 150 -15.59 -8.10 -29.07
C ASP A 150 -16.93 -8.73 -29.52
N ILE A 151 -17.80 -9.06 -28.56
CA ILE A 151 -19.17 -9.56 -28.82
C ILE A 151 -20.03 -8.47 -29.45
N GLU A 152 -19.96 -7.23 -28.98
CA GLU A 152 -20.67 -6.10 -29.57
C GLU A 152 -20.17 -5.82 -30.98
N LEU A 153 -18.86 -5.92 -31.23
CA LEU A 153 -18.26 -5.78 -32.55
C LEU A 153 -18.65 -6.93 -33.48
N MET A 154 -18.75 -8.16 -32.96
CA MET A 154 -19.29 -9.31 -33.70
C MET A 154 -20.79 -9.21 -33.93
N ASN A 155 -21.56 -8.64 -33.01
CA ASN A 155 -22.98 -8.39 -33.16
C ASN A 155 -23.25 -7.25 -34.15
N GLN A 156 -22.40 -6.23 -34.19
CA GLN A 156 -22.42 -5.19 -35.21
C GLN A 156 -22.08 -5.78 -36.58
N LYS A 157 -21.09 -6.68 -36.66
CA LYS A 157 -20.81 -7.44 -37.89
C LYS A 157 -21.97 -8.36 -38.27
N LEU A 158 -22.58 -9.07 -37.33
CA LEU A 158 -23.77 -9.90 -37.59
C LEU A 158 -24.97 -9.04 -38.02
N ALA A 159 -25.16 -7.86 -37.44
CA ALA A 159 -26.19 -6.92 -37.83
C ALA A 159 -25.91 -6.31 -39.21
N GLN A 160 -24.65 -6.04 -39.55
CA GLN A 160 -24.21 -5.67 -40.90
C GLN A 160 -24.50 -6.80 -41.88
N MET A 161 -24.10 -8.04 -41.57
CA MET A 161 -24.38 -9.23 -42.38
C MET A 161 -25.89 -9.53 -42.48
N GLU A 162 -26.67 -9.28 -41.43
CA GLU A 162 -28.14 -9.39 -41.43
C GLU A 162 -28.80 -8.25 -42.21
N SER A 163 -28.23 -7.05 -42.20
CA SER A 163 -28.69 -5.92 -43.01
C SER A 163 -28.40 -6.18 -44.49
N GLU A 164 -27.24 -6.76 -44.80
CA GLU A 164 -26.88 -7.27 -46.13
C GLU A 164 -27.81 -8.41 -46.56
N LYS A 165 -28.22 -9.28 -45.62
CA LYS A 165 -29.22 -10.34 -45.86
C LYS A 165 -30.64 -9.79 -46.07
N LYS A 166 -31.03 -8.73 -45.36
CA LYS A 166 -32.35 -8.07 -45.47
C LYS A 166 -32.50 -7.23 -46.75
N VAL A 167 -31.38 -6.83 -47.38
CA VAL A 167 -31.37 -6.13 -48.68
C VAL A 167 -31.61 -7.09 -49.87
N ILE A 168 -31.63 -8.40 -49.65
CA ILE A 168 -32.01 -9.38 -50.67
C ILE A 168 -33.49 -9.75 -50.44
N PRO A 169 -34.45 -9.21 -51.22
CA PRO A 169 -35.82 -9.69 -51.15
C PRO A 169 -35.83 -11.18 -51.54
N ALA A 170 -36.65 -11.97 -50.85
CA ALA A 170 -36.79 -13.40 -51.08
C ALA A 170 -37.18 -13.70 -52.54
N GLN A 171 -36.18 -13.89 -53.39
CA GLN A 171 -36.32 -14.52 -54.69
C GLN A 171 -36.03 -16.01 -54.52
N LEU A 172 -37.11 -16.78 -54.46
CA LEU A 172 -37.11 -18.18 -54.86
C LEU A 172 -36.62 -18.26 -56.30
N LEU A 173 -35.36 -18.61 -56.51
CA LEU A 173 -34.81 -18.94 -57.81
C LEU A 173 -33.92 -20.16 -57.66
N THR A 174 -34.35 -21.25 -58.30
CA THR A 174 -33.49 -22.23 -58.93
C THR A 174 -32.28 -21.52 -59.56
N LYS A 175 -31.07 -21.77 -59.04
CA LYS A 175 -29.84 -21.20 -59.60
C LYS A 175 -29.15 -22.23 -60.48
N GLU A 176 -29.12 -21.96 -61.78
CA GLU A 176 -27.99 -22.32 -62.63
C GLU A 176 -26.71 -21.72 -62.01
N ILE A 177 -25.70 -22.56 -61.80
CA ILE A 177 -24.42 -22.13 -61.24
C ILE A 177 -23.59 -21.53 -62.36
N THR A 178 -23.59 -20.21 -62.51
CA THR A 178 -22.53 -19.50 -63.21
C THR A 178 -21.33 -19.35 -62.27
N LYS A 179 -20.29 -20.17 -62.42
CA LYS A 179 -19.00 -19.91 -61.78
C LYS A 179 -18.39 -18.67 -62.42
N ILE A 180 -18.24 -17.63 -61.62
CA ILE A 180 -17.34 -16.53 -61.87
C ILE A 180 -15.97 -17.00 -61.36
N GLU A 181 -15.07 -17.41 -62.26
CA GLU A 181 -13.67 -17.54 -61.88
C GLU A 181 -13.08 -16.13 -61.79
N LYS A 182 -12.87 -15.66 -60.55
CA LYS A 182 -11.89 -14.61 -60.29
C LYS A 182 -10.53 -15.13 -60.74
N ASP A 183 -9.76 -14.30 -61.44
CA ASP A 183 -8.46 -14.68 -61.99
C ASP A 183 -7.61 -15.36 -60.89
N PRO A 184 -7.33 -16.68 -60.98
CA PRO A 184 -6.71 -17.44 -59.89
C PRO A 184 -5.28 -16.94 -59.61
N SER A 185 -4.67 -16.29 -60.60
CA SER A 185 -3.38 -15.63 -60.47
C SER A 185 -3.43 -14.45 -59.49
N LEU A 186 -4.43 -13.56 -59.60
CA LEU A 186 -4.61 -12.40 -58.73
C LEU A 186 -5.05 -12.81 -57.31
N ALA A 187 -5.85 -13.86 -57.18
CA ALA A 187 -6.23 -14.41 -55.88
C ALA A 187 -5.04 -15.08 -55.17
N SER A 188 -4.18 -15.79 -55.91
CA SER A 188 -2.93 -16.34 -55.38
C SER A 188 -1.94 -15.22 -55.00
N GLU A 189 -1.87 -14.14 -55.77
CA GLU A 189 -1.02 -12.99 -55.48
C GLU A 189 -1.48 -12.27 -54.20
N ALA A 190 -2.79 -12.02 -54.05
CA ALA A 190 -3.37 -11.45 -52.84
C ALA A 190 -3.13 -12.36 -51.60
N ALA A 191 -3.24 -13.69 -51.75
CA ALA A 191 -2.93 -14.63 -50.67
C ALA A 191 -1.44 -14.60 -50.28
N SER A 192 -0.54 -14.51 -51.26
CA SER A 192 0.90 -14.41 -51.01
C SER A 192 1.29 -13.10 -50.31
N LEU A 193 0.65 -11.98 -50.68
CA LEU A 193 0.87 -10.67 -50.04
C LEU A 193 0.33 -10.66 -48.60
N HIS A 194 -0.81 -11.32 -48.33
CA HIS A 194 -1.32 -11.50 -46.97
C HIS A 194 -0.38 -12.36 -46.10
N GLN A 195 0.21 -13.41 -46.67
CA GLN A 195 1.20 -14.23 -45.97
C GLN A 195 2.47 -13.44 -45.65
N GLU A 196 2.89 -12.55 -46.56
CA GLU A 196 4.03 -11.66 -46.33
C GLU A 196 3.73 -10.60 -45.25
N ILE A 197 2.51 -10.06 -45.19
CA ILE A 197 2.09 -9.19 -44.06
C ILE A 197 2.19 -9.94 -42.73
N LYS A 198 1.73 -11.18 -42.67
CA LYS A 198 1.78 -11.98 -41.44
C LYS A 198 3.21 -12.20 -40.98
N ARG A 199 4.12 -12.51 -41.91
CA ARG A 199 5.55 -12.65 -41.64
C ARG A 199 6.18 -11.35 -41.14
N LEU A 200 5.90 -10.22 -41.80
CA LEU A 200 6.41 -8.91 -41.38
C LEU A 200 5.85 -8.46 -40.02
N GLN A 201 4.61 -8.86 -39.67
CA GLN A 201 4.02 -8.62 -38.36
C GLN A 201 4.71 -9.46 -37.27
N GLU A 202 5.03 -10.72 -37.55
CA GLU A 202 5.81 -11.57 -36.65
C GLU A 202 7.24 -11.01 -36.44
N GLU A 203 7.89 -10.52 -37.50
CA GLU A 203 9.19 -9.83 -37.43
C GLU A 203 9.11 -8.53 -36.62
N SER A 204 8.03 -7.74 -36.77
CA SER A 204 7.80 -6.53 -35.99
C SER A 204 7.55 -6.82 -34.49
N LEU A 205 6.87 -7.92 -34.18
CA LEU A 205 6.61 -8.34 -32.79
C LEU A 205 7.89 -8.85 -32.12
N ALA A 206 8.71 -9.61 -32.85
CA ALA A 206 10.01 -10.07 -32.37
C ALA A 206 10.94 -8.89 -32.07
N ALA A 207 11.08 -7.93 -33.00
CA ALA A 207 11.87 -6.71 -32.79
C ALA A 207 11.35 -5.86 -31.62
N ALA A 208 10.03 -5.80 -31.39
CA ALA A 208 9.45 -5.10 -30.25
C ALA A 208 9.79 -5.77 -28.91
N SER A 209 9.77 -7.11 -28.85
CA SER A 209 10.17 -7.87 -27.66
C SER A 209 11.67 -7.69 -27.35
N GLU A 210 12.52 -7.73 -28.37
CA GLU A 210 13.96 -7.49 -28.21
C GLU A 210 14.24 -6.06 -27.75
N LEU A 211 13.54 -5.06 -28.31
CA LEU A 211 13.64 -3.66 -27.89
C LEU A 211 13.29 -3.47 -26.40
N GLU A 212 12.24 -4.14 -25.91
CA GLU A 212 11.89 -4.10 -24.48
C GLU A 212 12.96 -4.74 -23.60
N ASN A 213 13.53 -5.86 -24.03
CA ASN A 213 14.60 -6.53 -23.30
C ASN A 213 15.85 -5.63 -23.18
N HIS A 214 16.30 -5.03 -24.28
CA HIS A 214 17.45 -4.11 -24.26
C HIS A 214 17.17 -2.84 -23.41
N LYS A 215 15.93 -2.33 -23.41
CA LYS A 215 15.52 -1.22 -22.51
C LYS A 215 15.57 -1.61 -21.03
N ARG A 216 15.13 -2.82 -20.68
CA ARG A 216 15.22 -3.35 -19.31
C ARG A 216 16.68 -3.52 -18.89
N GLU A 217 17.54 -4.04 -19.76
CA GLU A 217 18.97 -4.17 -19.49
C GLU A 217 19.67 -2.81 -19.30
N LEU A 218 19.33 -1.82 -20.13
CA LEU A 218 19.83 -0.45 -19.98
C LEU A 218 19.38 0.14 -18.64
N HIS A 219 18.12 -0.02 -18.27
CA HIS A 219 17.59 0.43 -16.98
C HIS A 219 18.30 -0.25 -15.79
N MET A 220 18.57 -1.55 -15.90
CA MET A 220 19.31 -2.30 -14.88
C MET A 220 20.78 -1.85 -14.76
N LEU A 221 21.40 -1.45 -15.87
CA LEU A 221 22.76 -0.90 -15.87
C LEU A 221 22.81 0.55 -15.36
N GLU A 222 21.78 1.35 -15.58
CA GLU A 222 21.65 2.70 -15.03
C GLU A 222 21.42 2.72 -13.52
N GLN A 223 20.71 1.71 -12.98
CA GLN A 223 20.47 1.57 -11.53
C GLN A 223 21.68 1.05 -10.75
N LYS A 224 22.67 0.42 -11.40
CA LYS A 224 23.88 -0.06 -10.72
C LYS A 224 24.80 1.12 -10.37
N GLN A 225 25.00 1.37 -9.07
CA GLN A 225 25.94 2.40 -8.61
C GLN A 225 27.37 2.09 -9.06
N PRO A 226 28.15 3.09 -9.52
CA PRO A 226 29.50 2.86 -10.03
C PRO A 226 30.48 2.50 -8.91
N ASN A 227 31.21 1.39 -9.05
CA ASN A 227 32.40 1.10 -8.26
C ASN A 227 33.52 2.07 -8.66
N ILE A 228 33.90 2.95 -7.71
CA ILE A 228 34.90 4.00 -7.87
C ILE A 228 36.29 3.36 -7.85
N ARG A 229 37.07 3.53 -8.92
CA ARG A 229 38.52 3.28 -8.93
C ARG A 229 39.24 4.62 -9.08
N GLU A 230 39.93 5.05 -8.03
CA GLU A 230 40.74 6.27 -8.04
C GLU A 230 42.06 6.05 -8.81
N LYS A 231 42.37 6.96 -9.73
CA LYS A 231 43.71 7.12 -10.29
C LYS A 231 44.07 8.60 -10.28
N VAL A 232 45.15 8.94 -9.58
CA VAL A 232 45.63 10.32 -9.39
C VAL A 232 46.43 10.77 -10.62
N VAL A 233 46.03 11.89 -11.23
CA VAL A 233 46.91 12.74 -12.06
C VAL A 233 46.67 14.21 -11.68
N VAL A 234 47.76 14.96 -11.61
CA VAL A 234 47.90 16.29 -11.02
C VAL A 234 47.23 17.39 -11.86
N LYS A 235 46.55 18.29 -11.13
CA LYS A 235 46.06 19.64 -11.47
C LYS A 235 44.92 19.80 -12.49
N GLU A 236 43.84 20.32 -11.91
CA GLU A 236 42.75 21.14 -12.46
C GLU A 236 41.54 20.42 -13.11
N LEU A 237 40.38 20.68 -12.48
CA LEU A 237 38.99 20.34 -12.82
C LEU A 237 38.55 18.88 -12.62
N ILE A 238 37.82 18.64 -11.51
CA ILE A 238 37.16 17.36 -11.21
C ILE A 238 35.97 17.19 -12.17
N LYS A 239 36.15 16.39 -13.23
CA LYS A 239 35.05 15.73 -13.94
C LYS A 239 34.91 14.31 -13.39
N LEU A 240 33.73 14.02 -12.85
CA LEU A 240 33.29 12.66 -12.52
C LEU A 240 33.17 11.86 -13.82
N GLU A 241 34.18 11.05 -14.14
CA GLU A 241 34.14 10.16 -15.29
C GLU A 241 33.50 8.82 -14.86
N LYS A 242 32.28 8.56 -15.35
CA LYS A 242 31.61 7.26 -15.21
C LYS A 242 32.53 6.18 -15.80
N ASN A 243 32.59 4.98 -15.19
CA ASN A 243 33.44 3.88 -15.65
C ASN A 243 33.37 3.72 -17.18
N PRO A 244 34.51 3.80 -17.91
CA PRO A 244 34.51 3.88 -19.37
C PRO A 244 33.95 2.61 -20.03
N GLU A 245 34.08 1.45 -19.38
CA GLU A 245 33.51 0.19 -19.83
C GLU A 245 31.98 0.16 -19.68
N MET A 246 31.44 0.71 -18.58
CA MET A 246 30.00 0.87 -18.37
C MET A 246 29.41 1.91 -19.35
N LEU A 247 30.13 3.01 -19.60
CA LEU A 247 29.73 3.98 -20.62
C LEU A 247 29.76 3.37 -22.03
N LYS A 248 30.73 2.51 -22.33
CA LYS A 248 30.78 1.77 -23.59
C LYS A 248 29.60 0.80 -23.68
N SER A 249 29.29 0.03 -22.63
CA SER A 249 28.18 -0.91 -22.63
C SER A 249 26.81 -0.22 -22.73
N VAL A 250 26.63 0.91 -22.06
CA VAL A 250 25.42 1.74 -22.18
C VAL A 250 25.31 2.32 -23.59
N ARG A 251 26.41 2.79 -24.19
CA ARG A 251 26.41 3.28 -25.57
C ARG A 251 26.13 2.17 -26.60
N THR A 252 26.66 0.97 -26.41
CA THR A 252 26.39 -0.16 -27.31
C THR A 252 24.94 -0.62 -27.19
N LEU A 253 24.38 -0.67 -25.98
CA LEU A 253 22.95 -1.00 -25.77
C LEU A 253 22.04 0.10 -26.34
N GLN A 254 22.43 1.37 -26.22
CA GLN A 254 21.69 2.47 -26.84
C GLN A 254 21.68 2.36 -28.36
N LEU A 255 22.82 2.00 -28.98
CA LEU A 255 22.90 1.77 -30.42
C LEU A 255 22.05 0.56 -30.86
N GLN A 256 22.04 -0.52 -30.08
CA GLN A 256 21.18 -1.68 -30.35
C GLN A 256 19.69 -1.35 -30.22
N ILE A 257 19.31 -0.53 -29.24
CA ILE A 257 17.93 -0.02 -29.10
C ILE A 257 17.54 0.81 -30.33
N ASP A 258 18.44 1.68 -30.80
CA ASP A 258 18.19 2.52 -31.97
C ASP A 258 18.10 1.66 -33.25
N GLU A 259 18.97 0.66 -33.41
CA GLU A 259 18.94 -0.32 -34.52
C GLU A 259 17.66 -1.16 -34.53
N GLU A 260 17.25 -1.73 -33.39
CA GLU A 260 16.01 -2.51 -33.29
C GLU A 260 14.76 -1.63 -33.48
N SER A 261 14.81 -0.37 -33.02
CA SER A 261 13.75 0.61 -33.29
C SER A 261 13.64 0.95 -34.78
N PHE A 262 14.76 1.00 -35.49
CA PHE A 262 14.80 1.25 -36.92
C PHE A 262 14.29 0.03 -37.71
N LYS A 263 14.70 -1.18 -37.34
CA LYS A 263 14.18 -2.42 -37.94
C LYS A 263 12.66 -2.53 -37.78
N ARG A 264 12.15 -2.23 -36.59
CA ARG A 264 10.70 -2.18 -36.34
C ARG A 264 10.00 -1.17 -37.25
N LYS A 265 10.49 0.07 -37.33
CA LYS A 265 9.91 1.09 -38.22
C LYS A 265 9.97 0.68 -39.69
N SER A 266 11.08 0.08 -40.13
CA SER A 266 11.22 -0.42 -41.50
C SER A 266 10.24 -1.56 -41.81
N ALA A 267 9.97 -2.45 -40.85
CA ALA A 267 8.98 -3.52 -40.98
C ALA A 267 7.54 -2.95 -41.00
N GLU A 268 7.23 -1.98 -40.13
CA GLU A 268 5.94 -1.28 -40.12
C GLU A 268 5.68 -0.52 -41.44
N GLU A 269 6.69 0.16 -41.99
CA GLU A 269 6.62 0.81 -43.30
C GLU A 269 6.47 -0.19 -44.45
N ALA A 270 7.13 -1.36 -44.38
CA ALA A 270 6.97 -2.43 -45.36
C ALA A 270 5.54 -3.01 -45.33
N ILE A 271 4.97 -3.21 -44.14
CA ILE A 271 3.58 -3.64 -43.97
C ILE A 271 2.62 -2.64 -44.63
N VAL A 272 2.83 -1.34 -44.43
CA VAL A 272 1.99 -0.30 -45.07
C VAL A 272 2.11 -0.35 -46.60
N LYS A 273 3.32 -0.53 -47.14
CA LYS A 273 3.52 -0.67 -48.60
C LYS A 273 2.84 -1.92 -49.17
N VAL A 274 2.91 -3.05 -48.47
CA VAL A 274 2.24 -4.30 -48.89
C VAL A 274 0.72 -4.16 -48.79
N LYS A 275 0.19 -3.53 -47.74
CA LYS A 275 -1.25 -3.23 -47.61
C LYS A 275 -1.77 -2.38 -48.77
N ASN A 276 -1.06 -1.31 -49.12
CA ASN A 276 -1.45 -0.47 -50.26
C ASN A 276 -1.45 -1.26 -51.58
N LYS A 277 -0.54 -2.23 -51.72
CA LYS A 277 -0.48 -3.11 -52.90
C LYS A 277 -1.60 -4.15 -52.92
N ILE A 278 -2.02 -4.64 -51.75
CA ILE A 278 -3.22 -5.47 -51.61
C ILE A 278 -4.46 -4.66 -52.00
N GLU A 279 -4.61 -3.43 -51.50
CA GLU A 279 -5.72 -2.54 -51.87
C GLU A 279 -5.72 -2.19 -53.37
N GLU A 280 -4.56 -2.15 -54.02
CA GLU A 280 -4.44 -1.98 -55.47
C GLU A 280 -4.87 -3.26 -56.22
N VAL A 281 -4.41 -4.44 -55.78
CA VAL A 281 -4.81 -5.74 -56.34
C VAL A 281 -6.30 -6.00 -56.13
N GLU A 282 -6.87 -5.66 -54.98
CA GLU A 282 -8.29 -5.82 -54.67
C GLU A 282 -9.16 -4.90 -55.55
N ARG A 283 -8.73 -3.66 -55.79
CA ARG A 283 -9.38 -2.77 -56.76
C ARG A 283 -9.29 -3.28 -58.20
N LEU A 284 -8.20 -3.96 -58.57
CA LEU A 284 -8.06 -4.63 -59.87
C LEU A 284 -8.96 -5.88 -59.96
N ILE A 285 -9.16 -6.60 -58.86
CA ILE A 285 -10.09 -7.74 -58.77
C ILE A 285 -11.54 -7.28 -58.90
N GLU A 286 -11.90 -6.11 -58.34
CA GLU A 286 -13.25 -5.53 -58.47
C GLU A 286 -13.57 -5.01 -59.88
N THR A 287 -12.55 -4.71 -60.69
CA THR A 287 -12.70 -4.13 -62.04
C THR A 287 -12.63 -5.16 -63.17
N ALA A 288 -12.30 -6.43 -62.88
CA ALA A 288 -12.19 -7.48 -63.90
C ALA A 288 -13.55 -8.18 -64.18
N GLU A 289 -13.99 -8.19 -65.44
CA GLU A 289 -15.25 -8.81 -65.86
C GLU A 289 -15.18 -10.36 -65.88
N PRO A 290 -16.22 -11.07 -65.43
CA PRO A 290 -16.16 -12.52 -65.25
C PRO A 290 -16.50 -13.34 -66.51
N LYS A 291 -15.71 -14.40 -66.80
CA LYS A 291 -16.06 -15.46 -67.79
C LYS A 291 -16.71 -16.67 -67.10
N ILE A 292 -17.79 -17.17 -67.69
CA ILE A 292 -18.69 -18.19 -67.13
C ILE A 292 -18.40 -19.57 -67.73
N ILE A 293 -18.14 -20.58 -66.89
CA ILE A 293 -18.20 -22.01 -67.26
C ILE A 293 -19.00 -22.77 -66.20
N VAL A 294 -20.03 -23.52 -66.64
CA VAL A 294 -20.96 -24.29 -65.80
C VAL A 294 -20.53 -25.76 -65.71
N LYS A 295 -20.47 -26.33 -64.51
CA LYS A 295 -20.59 -27.77 -64.24
C LYS A 295 -21.34 -28.01 -62.93
N GLU A 296 -22.23 -28.99 -62.99
CA GLU A 296 -23.28 -29.31 -62.03
C GLU A 296 -22.86 -30.50 -61.12
N VAL A 297 -23.50 -30.58 -59.93
CA VAL A 297 -23.86 -31.80 -59.16
C VAL A 297 -23.26 -31.96 -57.72
N LYS A 298 -24.22 -31.94 -56.77
CA LYS A 298 -24.46 -32.68 -55.48
C LYS A 298 -23.53 -32.54 -54.26
N GLN A 299 -24.10 -31.91 -53.21
CA GLN A 299 -24.46 -32.47 -51.89
C GLN A 299 -24.25 -31.41 -50.79
N VAL A 300 -25.24 -31.24 -49.92
CA VAL A 300 -25.18 -30.39 -48.73
C VAL A 300 -24.62 -31.23 -47.60
N GLU A 301 -23.38 -30.99 -47.20
CA GLU A 301 -22.85 -31.42 -45.91
C GLU A 301 -22.50 -30.19 -45.09
N GLN A 302 -23.06 -30.09 -43.89
CA GLN A 302 -22.54 -29.17 -42.88
C GLN A 302 -21.18 -29.70 -42.43
N ASP A 303 -20.15 -28.85 -42.49
CA ASP A 303 -18.79 -29.24 -42.12
C ASP A 303 -18.80 -29.86 -40.71
N PRO A 304 -18.50 -31.17 -40.57
CA PRO A 304 -18.56 -31.86 -39.29
C PRO A 304 -17.51 -31.31 -38.31
N GLU A 305 -16.45 -30.67 -38.83
CA GLU A 305 -15.42 -30.00 -38.03
C GLU A 305 -15.94 -28.70 -37.41
N LEU A 306 -16.70 -27.89 -38.16
CA LEU A 306 -17.33 -26.66 -37.65
C LEU A 306 -18.39 -26.95 -36.59
N LEU A 307 -19.16 -28.04 -36.74
CA LEU A 307 -20.10 -28.49 -35.70
C LEU A 307 -19.37 -29.01 -34.46
N LYS A 308 -18.25 -29.72 -34.63
CA LYS A 308 -17.41 -30.17 -33.51
C LYS A 308 -16.76 -28.99 -32.79
N GLU A 309 -16.23 -28.01 -33.52
CA GLU A 309 -15.65 -26.80 -32.94
C GLU A 309 -16.70 -25.93 -32.25
N SER A 310 -17.88 -25.75 -32.85
CA SER A 310 -19.00 -25.06 -32.20
C SER A 310 -19.46 -25.79 -30.93
N SER A 311 -19.50 -27.13 -30.93
CA SER A 311 -19.84 -27.92 -29.74
C SER A 311 -18.77 -27.81 -28.65
N LYS A 312 -17.47 -27.82 -29.01
CA LYS A 312 -16.35 -27.63 -28.09
C LYS A 312 -16.32 -26.22 -27.49
N LEU A 313 -16.62 -25.20 -28.29
CA LEU A 313 -16.71 -23.83 -27.82
C LEU A 313 -17.92 -23.66 -26.89
N LYS A 314 -19.06 -24.29 -27.18
CA LYS A 314 -20.21 -24.32 -26.27
C LYS A 314 -19.88 -25.03 -24.96
N THR A 315 -19.19 -26.17 -24.97
CA THR A 315 -18.78 -26.85 -23.73
C THR A 315 -17.81 -26.01 -22.91
N LEU A 316 -16.83 -25.35 -23.54
CA LEU A 316 -15.90 -24.45 -22.84
C LEU A 316 -16.62 -23.23 -22.24
N ILE A 317 -17.61 -22.66 -22.95
CA ILE A 317 -18.43 -21.57 -22.43
C ILE A 317 -19.30 -22.04 -21.25
N GLU A 318 -19.90 -23.23 -21.33
CA GLU A 318 -20.68 -23.80 -20.21
C GLU A 318 -19.78 -24.12 -19.01
N GLU A 319 -18.55 -24.61 -19.23
CA GLU A 319 -17.55 -24.85 -18.19
C GLU A 319 -17.14 -23.54 -17.51
N GLU A 320 -16.83 -22.48 -18.26
CA GLU A 320 -16.52 -21.16 -17.71
C GLU A 320 -17.72 -20.51 -17.00
N ARG A 321 -18.94 -20.74 -17.47
CA ARG A 321 -20.17 -20.35 -16.76
C ARG A 321 -20.32 -21.11 -15.45
N SER A 322 -20.03 -22.40 -15.43
CA SER A 322 -20.11 -23.21 -14.21
C SER A 322 -19.05 -22.80 -13.18
N LYS A 323 -17.82 -22.48 -13.60
CA LYS A 323 -16.77 -21.95 -12.73
C LYS A 323 -17.16 -20.58 -12.18
N ASN A 324 -17.71 -19.69 -13.01
CA ASN A 324 -18.22 -18.40 -12.55
C ASN A 324 -19.35 -18.55 -11.54
N LEU A 325 -20.28 -19.49 -11.75
CA LEU A 325 -21.35 -19.78 -10.79
C LEU A 325 -20.78 -20.28 -9.46
N MET A 326 -19.77 -21.15 -9.48
CA MET A 326 -19.07 -21.61 -8.28
C MET A 326 -18.37 -20.47 -7.55
N LEU A 327 -17.63 -19.61 -8.27
CA LEU A 327 -16.95 -18.45 -7.70
C LEU A 327 -17.95 -17.42 -7.12
N THR A 328 -19.11 -17.22 -7.76
CA THR A 328 -20.18 -16.38 -7.19
C THR A 328 -20.82 -17.02 -5.95
N GLY A 329 -20.91 -18.35 -5.90
CA GLY A 329 -21.35 -19.09 -4.71
C GLY A 329 -20.36 -18.93 -3.55
N GLU A 330 -19.07 -19.14 -3.80
CA GLU A 330 -17.99 -18.94 -2.83
C GLU A 330 -17.93 -17.49 -2.34
N LEU A 331 -18.14 -16.51 -3.22
CA LEU A 331 -18.23 -15.10 -2.87
C LEU A 331 -19.47 -14.82 -2.01
N GLY A 332 -20.61 -15.43 -2.31
CA GLY A 332 -21.81 -15.35 -1.48
C GLY A 332 -21.64 -16.00 -0.10
N GLU A 333 -20.92 -17.13 -0.03
CA GLU A 333 -20.56 -17.79 1.22
C GLU A 333 -19.59 -16.94 2.05
N LEU A 334 -18.57 -16.35 1.42
CA LEU A 334 -17.64 -15.43 2.08
C LEU A 334 -18.31 -14.13 2.51
N GLN A 335 -19.25 -13.58 1.72
CA GLN A 335 -20.07 -12.44 2.13
C GLN A 335 -21.02 -12.78 3.28
N SER A 336 -21.58 -13.99 3.30
CA SER A 336 -22.37 -14.50 4.41
C SER A 336 -21.52 -14.68 5.66
N GLN A 337 -20.32 -15.27 5.54
CA GLN A 337 -19.35 -15.39 6.63
C GLN A 337 -18.87 -14.01 7.12
N TYR A 338 -18.67 -13.05 6.22
CA TYR A 338 -18.35 -11.67 6.55
C TYR A 338 -19.53 -11.01 7.30
N SER A 339 -20.77 -11.20 6.85
CA SER A 339 -21.97 -10.69 7.53
C SER A 339 -22.17 -11.34 8.90
N ILE A 340 -21.86 -12.63 9.05
CA ILE A 340 -21.88 -13.36 10.32
C ILE A 340 -20.77 -12.84 11.23
N ALA A 341 -19.56 -12.63 10.72
CA ALA A 341 -18.44 -12.04 11.46
C ALA A 341 -18.71 -10.58 11.86
N GLU A 342 -19.41 -9.81 11.02
CA GLU A 342 -19.81 -8.44 11.29
C GLU A 342 -20.93 -8.38 12.34
N LYS A 343 -21.85 -9.35 12.34
CA LYS A 343 -22.86 -9.55 13.40
C LYS A 343 -22.28 -10.12 14.71
N GLN A 344 -21.14 -10.82 14.64
CA GLN A 344 -20.43 -11.37 15.80
C GLN A 344 -19.41 -10.40 16.42
N LYS A 345 -19.25 -9.19 15.89
CA LYS A 345 -18.55 -8.12 16.61
C LYS A 345 -19.39 -7.70 17.82
N PRO A 346 -18.89 -7.76 19.06
CA PRO A 346 -19.60 -7.18 20.19
C PRO A 346 -19.73 -5.67 19.95
N ARG A 347 -20.96 -5.19 19.73
CA ARG A 347 -21.27 -3.77 19.82
C ARG A 347 -21.06 -3.36 21.28
N ILE A 348 -19.96 -2.67 21.56
CA ILE A 348 -19.78 -1.98 22.83
C ILE A 348 -20.66 -0.72 22.76
N GLU A 349 -21.92 -0.87 23.13
CA GLU A 349 -22.74 0.26 23.57
C GLU A 349 -22.37 0.55 25.02
N VAL A 350 -21.69 1.66 25.28
CA VAL A 350 -21.62 2.24 26.62
C VAL A 350 -23.03 2.73 26.95
N LYS A 351 -23.82 1.90 27.63
CA LYS A 351 -25.08 2.33 28.22
C LYS A 351 -24.78 2.93 29.60
N GLU A 352 -24.79 4.25 29.68
CA GLU A 352 -25.12 4.90 30.95
C GLU A 352 -26.55 4.50 31.32
N ARG A 353 -26.70 3.57 32.27
CA ARG A 353 -27.98 3.37 32.95
C ARG A 353 -28.17 4.52 33.92
N VAL A 354 -28.73 5.61 33.43
CA VAL A 354 -29.49 6.53 34.28
C VAL A 354 -30.87 5.88 34.40
N ASN A 355 -31.20 5.31 35.56
CA ASN A 355 -32.57 4.86 35.82
C ASN A 355 -33.43 6.10 36.09
N GLU A 356 -33.73 6.85 35.03
CA GLU A 356 -34.83 7.83 35.03
C GLU A 356 -36.10 7.01 34.78
N ILE A 357 -36.88 6.77 35.82
CA ILE A 357 -38.21 6.19 35.65
C ILE A 357 -39.09 7.29 35.05
N PHE A 358 -39.10 7.38 33.72
CA PHE A 358 -40.08 8.17 33.00
C PHE A 358 -41.41 7.42 33.06
N LEU A 359 -42.29 7.80 33.98
CA LEU A 359 -43.69 7.42 33.89
C LEU A 359 -44.32 8.26 32.79
N VAL A 360 -44.32 7.72 31.57
CA VAL A 360 -45.15 8.24 30.48
C VAL A 360 -46.60 8.02 30.88
N ASP A 361 -47.45 9.03 30.71
CA ASP A 361 -48.87 8.92 31.00
C ASP A 361 -49.46 7.74 30.17
N PRO A 362 -50.05 6.71 30.80
CA PRO A 362 -50.51 5.49 30.10
C PRO A 362 -51.49 5.77 28.97
N GLU A 363 -52.22 6.88 29.01
CA GLU A 363 -53.13 7.32 27.94
C GLU A 363 -52.36 7.66 26.64
N THR A 364 -51.21 8.33 26.75
CA THR A 364 -50.32 8.63 25.61
C THR A 364 -49.77 7.37 24.95
N GLU A 365 -49.46 6.33 25.73
CA GLU A 365 -48.96 5.06 25.19
C GLU A 365 -50.05 4.27 24.47
N GLN A 366 -51.26 4.26 25.03
CA GLN A 366 -52.43 3.63 24.41
C GLN A 366 -52.79 4.30 23.09
N GLN A 367 -52.74 5.64 23.01
CA GLN A 367 -53.06 6.38 21.80
C GLN A 367 -52.02 6.17 20.70
N ILE A 368 -50.73 6.11 21.04
CA ILE A 368 -49.67 5.76 20.09
C ILE A 368 -49.81 4.31 19.61
N ALA A 369 -50.22 3.38 20.48
CA ALA A 369 -50.47 2.00 20.11
C ALA A 369 -51.71 1.84 19.20
N HIS A 370 -52.74 2.68 19.40
CA HIS A 370 -53.90 2.76 18.51
C HIS A 370 -53.51 3.25 17.12
N LEU A 371 -52.82 4.41 17.03
CA LEU A 371 -52.37 5.00 15.77
C LEU A 371 -51.42 4.07 14.99
N LYS A 372 -50.61 3.27 15.69
CA LYS A 372 -49.77 2.25 15.05
C LYS A 372 -50.59 1.13 14.40
N ARG A 373 -51.67 0.67 15.04
CA ARG A 373 -52.56 -0.36 14.47
C ARG A 373 -53.31 0.18 13.26
N GLU A 374 -53.85 1.39 13.34
CA GLU A 374 -54.53 2.03 12.20
C GLU A 374 -53.57 2.27 11.01
N LEU A 375 -52.32 2.68 11.28
CA LEU A 375 -51.30 2.79 10.23
C LEU A 375 -51.01 1.45 9.56
N GLN A 376 -50.93 0.37 10.32
CA GLN A 376 -50.75 -0.98 9.77
C GLN A 376 -51.94 -1.39 8.88
N GLU A 377 -53.16 -1.14 9.33
CA GLU A 377 -54.37 -1.45 8.54
C GLU A 377 -54.45 -0.65 7.24
N VAL A 378 -54.14 0.66 7.28
CA VAL A 378 -54.15 1.50 6.08
C VAL A 378 -53.02 1.12 5.13
N THR A 379 -51.84 0.73 5.64
CA THR A 379 -50.76 0.20 4.78
C THR A 379 -51.16 -1.10 4.08
N LEU A 380 -51.83 -2.03 4.76
CA LEU A 380 -52.30 -3.27 4.17
C LEU A 380 -53.39 -3.03 3.10
N LYS A 381 -54.30 -2.09 3.36
CA LYS A 381 -55.31 -1.67 2.38
C LYS A 381 -54.65 -1.09 1.13
N ARG A 382 -53.62 -0.26 1.29
CA ARG A 382 -52.86 0.31 0.18
C ARG A 382 -52.14 -0.77 -0.63
N THR A 383 -51.42 -1.69 0.01
CA THR A 383 -50.72 -2.77 -0.72
C THR A 383 -51.68 -3.64 -1.52
N LYS A 384 -52.91 -3.82 -1.02
CA LYS A 384 -53.96 -4.54 -1.74
C LYS A 384 -54.47 -3.77 -2.96
N ILE A 385 -54.69 -2.46 -2.82
CA ILE A 385 -55.09 -1.61 -3.96
C ILE A 385 -53.97 -1.53 -4.99
N ASP A 386 -52.71 -1.43 -4.55
CA ASP A 386 -51.53 -1.43 -5.44
C ASP A 386 -51.45 -2.75 -6.24
N SER A 387 -51.70 -3.91 -5.62
CA SER A 387 -51.76 -5.19 -6.35
C SER A 387 -52.94 -5.25 -7.33
N GLU A 388 -54.11 -4.73 -6.97
CA GLU A 388 -55.28 -4.67 -7.87
C GLU A 388 -55.02 -3.73 -9.07
N VAL A 389 -54.26 -2.65 -8.87
CA VAL A 389 -53.81 -1.74 -9.93
C VAL A 389 -52.82 -2.44 -10.88
N GLU A 390 -51.86 -3.19 -10.34
CA GLU A 390 -50.90 -3.96 -11.14
C GLU A 390 -51.58 -5.04 -11.98
N GLU A 391 -52.56 -5.76 -11.42
CA GLU A 391 -53.36 -6.75 -12.13
C GLU A 391 -54.17 -6.11 -13.27
N ALA A 392 -54.90 -5.03 -13.00
CA ALA A 392 -55.69 -4.32 -14.01
C ALA A 392 -54.81 -3.72 -15.14
N LEU A 393 -53.60 -3.24 -14.80
CA LEU A 393 -52.62 -2.77 -15.78
C LEU A 393 -52.08 -3.91 -16.65
N ALA A 394 -51.83 -5.08 -16.06
CA ALA A 394 -51.39 -6.26 -16.80
C ALA A 394 -52.46 -6.73 -17.81
N GLU A 395 -53.72 -6.83 -17.38
CA GLU A 395 -54.85 -7.21 -18.25
C GLU A 395 -55.06 -6.20 -19.39
N LEU A 396 -54.98 -4.91 -19.09
CA LEU A 396 -55.10 -3.84 -20.07
C LEU A 396 -53.95 -3.87 -21.09
N ASN A 397 -52.73 -4.22 -20.66
CA ASN A 397 -51.58 -4.38 -21.55
C ASN A 397 -51.73 -5.61 -22.46
N VAL A 398 -52.24 -6.72 -21.93
CA VAL A 398 -52.54 -7.94 -22.72
C VAL A 398 -53.58 -7.62 -23.80
N LEU A 399 -54.71 -6.97 -23.45
CA LEU A 399 -55.74 -6.59 -24.43
C LEU A 399 -55.24 -5.55 -25.45
N ARG A 400 -54.34 -4.64 -25.06
CA ARG A 400 -53.70 -3.71 -26.01
C ARG A 400 -52.81 -4.43 -27.01
N SER A 401 -52.12 -5.50 -26.59
CA SER A 401 -51.17 -6.25 -27.41
C SER A 401 -51.81 -7.21 -28.43
N GLN A 402 -53.12 -7.48 -28.32
CA GLN A 402 -53.83 -8.35 -29.28
C GLN A 402 -53.94 -7.71 -30.67
N LYS A 403 -53.56 -8.47 -31.70
CA LYS A 403 -53.60 -8.06 -33.12
C LYS A 403 -55.03 -8.20 -33.68
N PRO A 404 -55.49 -7.30 -34.57
CA PRO A 404 -56.82 -7.40 -35.19
C PRO A 404 -56.96 -8.62 -36.10
N VAL A 405 -58.16 -9.20 -36.15
CA VAL A 405 -58.49 -10.40 -36.94
C VAL A 405 -58.74 -10.02 -38.41
N VAL A 406 -58.16 -10.79 -39.34
CA VAL A 406 -58.32 -10.61 -40.79
C VAL A 406 -59.08 -11.81 -41.34
N GLU A 407 -60.30 -11.61 -41.84
CA GLU A 407 -61.06 -12.64 -42.57
C GLU A 407 -61.01 -12.34 -44.08
N LEU A 408 -60.65 -13.36 -44.88
CA LEU A 408 -60.71 -13.33 -46.33
C LEU A 408 -62.09 -13.83 -46.77
N LYS A 409 -62.90 -12.97 -47.42
CA LYS A 409 -64.12 -13.38 -48.11
C LYS A 409 -63.79 -13.77 -49.55
N GLU A 410 -63.89 -15.06 -49.86
CA GLU A 410 -63.84 -15.54 -51.24
C GLU A 410 -65.10 -15.06 -51.98
N VAL A 411 -64.92 -14.10 -52.90
CA VAL A 411 -65.63 -13.91 -54.19
C VAL A 411 -65.35 -12.51 -54.79
N ILE A 412 -64.74 -11.58 -54.05
CA ILE A 412 -64.02 -10.42 -54.62
C ILE A 412 -62.80 -10.18 -53.73
N GLU A 413 -61.59 -10.11 -54.30
CA GLU A 413 -60.35 -9.86 -53.57
C GLU A 413 -60.34 -8.43 -52.98
N GLU A 414 -60.97 -8.24 -51.81
CA GLU A 414 -60.79 -7.06 -50.96
C GLU A 414 -60.44 -7.50 -49.53
N VAL A 415 -59.24 -7.13 -49.07
CA VAL A 415 -58.77 -7.34 -47.70
C VAL A 415 -59.42 -6.29 -46.79
N VAL A 416 -60.54 -6.65 -46.15
CA VAL A 416 -61.13 -5.80 -45.11
C VAL A 416 -60.44 -6.08 -43.78
N LYS A 417 -59.46 -5.24 -43.41
CA LYS A 417 -58.95 -5.18 -42.03
C LYS A 417 -60.10 -4.76 -41.12
N HIS A 418 -60.58 -5.66 -40.27
CA HIS A 418 -61.51 -5.26 -39.23
C HIS A 418 -60.76 -4.51 -38.13
N GLU A 419 -61.34 -3.41 -37.65
CA GLU A 419 -60.91 -2.77 -36.41
C GLU A 419 -60.96 -3.79 -35.27
N LYS A 420 -60.17 -3.57 -34.20
CA LYS A 420 -60.24 -4.41 -32.98
C LYS A 420 -61.71 -4.59 -32.61
N SER A 421 -62.13 -5.81 -32.28
CA SER A 421 -63.55 -6.09 -32.04
C SER A 421 -64.13 -5.06 -31.06
N PRO A 422 -65.35 -4.56 -31.31
CA PRO A 422 -65.94 -3.50 -30.48
C PRO A 422 -66.08 -3.95 -29.01
N GLU A 423 -66.10 -5.26 -28.76
CA GLU A 423 -66.08 -5.85 -27.42
C GLU A 423 -64.73 -5.68 -26.71
N ILE A 424 -63.60 -5.86 -27.40
CA ILE A 424 -62.26 -5.62 -26.83
C ILE A 424 -62.06 -4.13 -26.52
N LEU A 425 -62.57 -3.24 -27.39
CA LEU A 425 -62.51 -1.80 -27.15
C LEU A 425 -63.35 -1.39 -25.93
N ARG A 426 -64.56 -1.95 -25.78
CA ARG A 426 -65.40 -1.75 -24.60
C ARG A 426 -64.74 -2.28 -23.33
N GLU A 427 -64.08 -3.43 -23.38
CA GLU A 427 -63.39 -3.99 -22.22
C GLU A 427 -62.13 -3.19 -21.85
N ILE A 428 -61.39 -2.68 -22.84
CA ILE A 428 -60.28 -1.74 -22.61
C ILE A 428 -60.78 -0.47 -21.92
N ASP A 429 -61.92 0.10 -22.35
CA ASP A 429 -62.47 1.31 -21.75
C ASP A 429 -63.05 1.06 -20.36
N ARG A 430 -63.63 -0.13 -20.11
CA ARG A 430 -64.04 -0.59 -18.79
C ARG A 430 -62.84 -0.73 -17.83
N LEU A 431 -61.77 -1.39 -18.25
CA LEU A 431 -60.54 -1.54 -17.47
C LEU A 431 -59.87 -0.18 -17.20
N LYS A 432 -59.92 0.77 -18.14
CA LYS A 432 -59.45 2.15 -17.91
C LYS A 432 -60.27 2.86 -16.84
N GLN A 433 -61.60 2.69 -16.84
CA GLN A 433 -62.47 3.26 -15.81
C GLN A 433 -62.18 2.63 -14.44
N GLN A 434 -62.06 1.31 -14.36
CA GLN A 434 -61.69 0.60 -13.14
C GLN A 434 -60.30 1.03 -12.63
N LEU A 435 -59.32 1.17 -13.51
CA LEU A 435 -57.99 1.67 -13.15
C LEU A 435 -58.05 3.10 -12.60
N ASN A 436 -58.86 3.97 -13.18
CA ASN A 436 -59.03 5.34 -12.69
C ASN A 436 -59.69 5.36 -11.30
N GLU A 437 -60.69 4.51 -11.08
CA GLU A 437 -61.30 4.35 -9.75
C GLU A 437 -60.30 3.82 -8.71
N LEU A 438 -59.50 2.80 -9.06
CA LEU A 438 -58.46 2.24 -8.20
C LEU A 438 -57.32 3.23 -7.90
N VAL A 439 -56.91 4.04 -8.87
CA VAL A 439 -55.90 5.09 -8.66
C VAL A 439 -56.44 6.19 -7.74
N ASN A 440 -57.72 6.56 -7.88
CA ASN A 440 -58.37 7.53 -7.00
C ASN A 440 -58.54 6.99 -5.57
N THR A 441 -58.87 5.71 -5.39
CA THR A 441 -58.94 5.10 -4.06
C THR A 441 -57.55 4.96 -3.44
N ASN A 442 -56.53 4.61 -4.24
CA ASN A 442 -55.13 4.59 -3.78
C ASN A 442 -54.69 5.96 -3.27
N GLY A 443 -54.95 7.03 -4.05
CA GLY A 443 -54.69 8.41 -3.63
C GLY A 443 -55.36 8.79 -2.31
N ARG A 444 -56.64 8.43 -2.12
CA ARG A 444 -57.35 8.66 -0.85
C ARG A 444 -56.74 7.89 0.33
N THR A 445 -56.34 6.62 0.13
CA THR A 445 -55.67 5.85 1.18
C THR A 445 -54.27 6.36 1.51
N GLN A 446 -53.57 6.92 0.52
CA GLN A 446 -52.27 7.57 0.71
C GLN A 446 -52.39 8.85 1.52
N GLU A 447 -53.40 9.69 1.27
CA GLU A 447 -53.67 10.88 2.07
C GLU A 447 -54.01 10.53 3.53
N GLN A 448 -54.82 9.49 3.76
CA GLN A 448 -55.13 9.00 5.11
C GLN A 448 -53.87 8.52 5.84
N LEU A 449 -52.98 7.80 5.15
CA LEU A 449 -51.71 7.34 5.71
C LEU A 449 -50.80 8.51 6.11
N ILE A 450 -50.72 9.57 5.29
CA ILE A 450 -49.94 10.76 5.60
C ILE A 450 -50.51 11.47 6.85
N ARG A 451 -51.84 11.58 6.97
CA ARG A 451 -52.49 12.18 8.15
C ARG A 451 -52.17 11.42 9.44
N LEU A 452 -52.37 10.10 9.44
CA LEU A 452 -52.09 9.25 10.60
C LEU A 452 -50.58 9.22 10.97
N GLN A 453 -49.69 9.36 9.98
CA GLN A 453 -48.25 9.51 10.24
C GLN A 453 -47.93 10.85 10.92
N GLY A 454 -48.59 11.94 10.49
CA GLY A 454 -48.49 13.25 11.12
C GLY A 454 -48.94 13.23 12.58
N GLU A 455 -50.11 12.68 12.85
CA GLU A 455 -50.67 12.53 14.20
C GLU A 455 -49.75 11.67 15.10
N ARG A 456 -49.27 10.53 14.60
CA ARG A 456 -48.29 9.70 15.32
C ARG A 456 -47.05 10.50 15.71
N ASP A 457 -46.56 11.35 14.82
CA ASP A 457 -45.35 12.14 15.08
C ASP A 457 -45.61 13.33 16.00
N GLU A 458 -46.83 13.87 16.03
CA GLU A 458 -47.29 14.81 17.07
C GLU A 458 -47.32 14.15 18.46
N TRP A 459 -47.95 12.98 18.58
CA TRP A 459 -47.99 12.23 19.85
C TRP A 459 -46.59 11.77 20.32
N LYS A 460 -45.68 11.44 19.40
CA LYS A 460 -44.27 11.18 19.73
C LYS A 460 -43.55 12.42 20.23
N ARG A 461 -43.87 13.61 19.70
CA ARG A 461 -43.32 14.88 20.19
C ARG A 461 -43.87 15.19 21.58
N GLU A 462 -45.13 14.89 21.86
CA GLU A 462 -45.70 15.04 23.21
C GLU A 462 -45.07 14.08 24.22
N ARG A 463 -44.77 12.84 23.81
CA ARG A 463 -43.98 11.87 24.61
C ARG A 463 -42.60 12.39 25.06
N SER A 464 -42.07 13.44 24.43
CA SER A 464 -40.76 14.02 24.77
C SER A 464 -40.80 15.10 25.86
N LYS A 465 -41.99 15.51 26.33
CA LYS A 465 -42.15 16.43 27.46
C LYS A 465 -42.28 15.60 28.76
N VAL A 466 -41.21 15.47 29.54
CA VAL A 466 -41.25 14.75 30.84
C VAL A 466 -40.79 15.64 32.00
N GLU A 467 -41.53 15.63 33.10
CA GLU A 467 -41.18 16.26 34.38
C GLU A 467 -40.08 15.47 35.10
N THR A 468 -39.10 16.17 35.69
CA THR A 468 -37.86 15.58 36.22
C THR A 468 -37.90 15.31 37.73
N LYS A 469 -37.22 14.24 38.20
CA LYS A 469 -36.47 14.20 39.49
C LYS A 469 -35.61 12.95 39.76
N LEU A 470 -34.41 13.25 40.31
CA LEU A 470 -33.37 12.49 41.04
C LEU A 470 -32.71 11.24 40.40
N VAL A 471 -31.39 11.34 40.16
CA VAL A 471 -30.52 10.29 39.59
C VAL A 471 -29.51 9.79 40.64
N THR A 472 -29.48 8.48 40.90
CA THR A 472 -28.38 7.78 41.58
C THR A 472 -27.51 7.04 40.56
N LYS A 473 -26.19 7.10 40.73
CA LYS A 473 -25.20 6.42 39.85
C LYS A 473 -24.77 5.07 40.46
N GLU A 474 -24.92 3.99 39.69
CA GLU A 474 -24.25 2.71 39.95
C GLU A 474 -23.17 2.45 38.89
N VAL A 475 -21.97 2.08 39.34
CA VAL A 475 -20.81 1.74 38.49
C VAL A 475 -20.62 0.23 38.51
N ILE A 476 -20.92 -0.44 37.40
CA ILE A 476 -20.64 -1.88 37.21
C ILE A 476 -19.26 -2.02 36.55
N ARG A 477 -18.33 -2.74 37.20
CA ARG A 477 -17.05 -3.16 36.61
C ARG A 477 -17.22 -4.53 35.95
N TYR A 478 -16.83 -4.64 34.69
CA TYR A 478 -16.73 -5.92 33.99
C TYR A 478 -15.32 -6.50 34.12
N GLU A 479 -15.22 -7.78 34.44
CA GLU A 479 -14.00 -8.58 34.27
C GLU A 479 -13.92 -9.05 32.82
N ASN A 480 -12.71 -8.96 32.23
CA ASN A 480 -12.48 -9.37 30.85
C ASN A 480 -12.58 -10.89 30.71
N ASP A 481 -13.12 -11.34 29.58
CA ASP A 481 -13.22 -12.76 29.24
C ASP A 481 -11.81 -13.42 29.19
N PRO A 482 -11.54 -14.45 30.02
CA PRO A 482 -10.22 -15.04 30.18
C PRO A 482 -9.67 -15.72 28.91
N LEU A 483 -10.50 -15.98 27.91
CA LEU A 483 -10.04 -16.50 26.62
C LEU A 483 -9.50 -15.38 25.72
N LEU A 484 -10.12 -14.20 25.76
CA LEU A 484 -9.68 -13.02 25.02
C LEU A 484 -8.34 -12.49 25.55
N GLU A 485 -8.13 -12.58 26.87
CA GLU A 485 -6.87 -12.20 27.50
C GLU A 485 -5.73 -13.13 27.09
N LYS A 486 -5.98 -14.44 26.97
CA LYS A 486 -5.00 -15.43 26.49
C LYS A 486 -4.64 -15.25 25.02
N GLU A 487 -5.60 -14.89 24.18
CA GLU A 487 -5.35 -14.60 22.77
C GLU A 487 -4.59 -13.28 22.60
N ALA A 488 -4.96 -12.25 23.38
CA ALA A 488 -4.22 -11.00 23.44
C ALA A 488 -2.78 -11.22 23.94
N ASP A 489 -2.56 -12.11 24.90
CA ASP A 489 -1.23 -12.46 25.39
C ASP A 489 -0.40 -13.21 24.36
N ARG A 490 -1.01 -14.13 23.59
CA ARG A 490 -0.35 -14.79 22.46
C ARG A 490 0.07 -13.78 21.40
N LEU A 491 -0.83 -12.88 20.99
CA LEU A 491 -0.52 -11.83 20.02
C LEU A 491 0.55 -10.86 20.55
N ARG A 492 0.52 -10.53 21.84
CA ARG A 492 1.58 -9.73 22.50
C ARG A 492 2.92 -10.48 22.49
N GLN A 493 2.94 -11.80 22.67
CA GLN A 493 4.15 -12.62 22.57
C GLN A 493 4.69 -12.67 21.14
N GLU A 494 3.84 -12.86 20.14
CA GLU A 494 4.23 -12.86 18.73
C GLU A 494 4.80 -11.50 18.30
N VAL A 495 4.15 -10.39 18.69
CA VAL A 495 4.67 -9.02 18.44
C VAL A 495 5.99 -8.77 19.16
N ARG A 496 6.17 -9.27 20.39
CA ARG A 496 7.45 -9.19 21.10
C ARG A 496 8.54 -9.98 20.38
N SER A 497 8.22 -11.17 19.86
CA SER A 497 9.16 -12.00 19.09
C SER A 497 9.57 -11.33 17.77
N MET A 498 8.62 -10.69 17.08
CA MET A 498 8.90 -9.92 15.85
C MET A 498 9.72 -8.66 16.15
N SER A 499 9.43 -7.98 17.27
CA SER A 499 10.24 -6.84 17.73
C SER A 499 11.65 -7.24 18.17
N GLN A 500 11.85 -8.46 18.67
CA GLN A 500 13.17 -9.01 18.99
C GLN A 500 13.94 -9.39 17.72
N LYS A 501 13.29 -10.01 16.73
CA LYS A 501 13.90 -10.30 15.42
C LYS A 501 14.31 -9.01 14.70
N ARG A 502 13.47 -7.98 14.76
CA ARG A 502 13.78 -6.65 14.23
C ARG A 502 14.98 -6.03 14.93
N ARG A 503 15.02 -6.06 16.27
CA ARG A 503 16.19 -5.57 17.03
C ARG A 503 17.46 -6.35 16.70
N ALA A 504 17.40 -7.67 16.59
CA ALA A 504 18.56 -8.48 16.21
C ALA A 504 19.07 -8.16 14.78
N ALA A 505 18.17 -7.84 13.85
CA ALA A 505 18.55 -7.37 12.52
C ALA A 505 19.14 -5.95 12.55
N GLU A 506 18.56 -5.05 13.34
CA GLU A 506 19.09 -3.69 13.56
C GLU A 506 20.48 -3.73 14.25
N ASP A 507 20.69 -4.61 15.22
CA ASP A 507 21.98 -4.85 15.87
C ASP A 507 23.01 -5.42 14.88
N ALA A 508 22.61 -6.36 14.01
CA ALA A 508 23.49 -6.88 12.96
C ALA A 508 23.87 -5.81 11.91
N ILE A 509 22.94 -4.91 11.58
CA ILE A 509 23.21 -3.75 10.71
C ILE A 509 24.16 -2.78 11.43
N TYR A 510 23.95 -2.51 12.72
CA TYR A 510 24.83 -1.65 13.51
C TYR A 510 26.24 -2.25 13.65
N ASP A 511 26.36 -3.56 13.82
CA ASP A 511 27.64 -4.28 13.83
C ASP A 511 28.33 -4.21 12.47
N LEU A 512 27.60 -4.37 11.37
CA LEU A 512 28.13 -4.18 10.02
C LEU A 512 28.57 -2.73 9.78
N GLN A 513 27.82 -1.76 10.29
CA GLN A 513 28.13 -0.34 10.19
C GLN A 513 29.36 0.02 11.03
N ASN A 514 29.50 -0.55 12.23
CA ASN A 514 30.71 -0.41 13.05
C ASN A 514 31.91 -1.10 12.42
N LYS A 515 31.71 -2.26 11.79
CA LYS A 515 32.76 -2.97 11.05
C LYS A 515 33.19 -2.16 9.82
N TYR A 516 32.25 -1.51 9.14
CA TYR A 516 32.52 -0.56 8.06
C TYR A 516 33.28 0.67 8.58
N MET A 517 32.84 1.29 9.68
CA MET A 517 33.53 2.42 10.31
C MET A 517 34.92 2.03 10.83
N LEU A 518 35.12 0.80 11.31
CA LEU A 518 36.43 0.26 11.70
C LEU A 518 37.33 0.00 10.49
N LEU A 519 36.77 -0.44 9.37
CA LEU A 519 37.48 -0.57 8.10
C LEU A 519 37.84 0.81 7.50
N GLU A 520 36.98 1.80 7.69
CA GLU A 520 37.19 3.18 7.28
C GLU A 520 38.26 3.86 8.17
N ARG A 521 38.25 3.62 9.48
CA ARG A 521 39.30 4.03 10.44
C ARG A 521 40.62 3.26 10.27
N ARG A 522 40.61 2.12 9.59
CA ARG A 522 41.82 1.35 9.23
C ARG A 522 42.46 1.81 7.92
N ARG A 523 41.88 2.79 7.21
CA ARG A 523 42.58 3.46 6.11
C ARG A 523 43.66 4.37 6.70
N PRO A 524 44.96 4.13 6.40
CA PRO A 524 46.03 4.92 6.98
C PRO A 524 46.05 6.33 6.40
N GLU A 525 46.24 7.34 7.26
CA GLU A 525 46.54 8.72 6.85
C GLU A 525 48.00 8.78 6.36
N GLU A 526 48.21 8.96 5.05
CA GLU A 526 49.55 9.10 4.48
C GLU A 526 50.12 10.52 4.70
N LYS A 527 50.99 10.65 5.70
CA LYS A 527 52.03 11.69 5.76
C LYS A 527 53.28 11.18 5.03
N VAL A 528 53.70 11.91 4.00
CA VAL A 528 54.91 11.61 3.23
C VAL A 528 56.15 12.11 3.98
N VAL A 529 56.93 11.19 4.57
CA VAL A 529 58.34 11.38 4.94
C VAL A 529 59.09 10.05 4.70
N VAL A 530 60.32 10.18 4.22
CA VAL A 530 61.17 9.15 3.61
C VAL A 530 61.80 8.18 4.64
N GLN A 531 62.04 6.94 4.18
CA GLN A 531 63.08 5.95 4.57
C GLN A 531 62.79 4.82 5.60
N GLU A 532 63.04 3.59 5.10
CA GLU A 532 63.55 2.33 5.71
C GLU A 532 62.71 1.38 6.63
N VAL A 533 62.61 0.15 6.10
CA VAL A 533 62.67 -1.21 6.73
C VAL A 533 61.73 -1.60 7.89
N ILE A 534 60.73 -2.40 7.50
CA ILE A 534 60.07 -3.59 8.13
C ILE A 534 60.32 -3.87 9.63
N LEU A 535 59.22 -4.05 10.38
CA LEU A 535 58.98 -5.27 11.20
C LEU A 535 57.49 -5.45 11.51
N THR A 536 56.86 -6.34 10.73
CA THR A 536 55.50 -6.85 10.93
C THR A 536 55.46 -7.98 11.96
N GLN A 537 54.55 -7.89 12.95
CA GLN A 537 53.94 -9.08 13.54
C GLN A 537 52.61 -9.33 12.80
N LYS A 538 52.55 -10.44 12.04
CA LYS A 538 51.34 -10.91 11.36
C LYS A 538 50.72 -12.05 12.17
N ASP A 539 49.41 -11.98 12.32
CA ASP A 539 48.57 -13.00 12.95
C ASP A 539 48.88 -14.42 12.46
N PRO A 540 49.03 -15.41 13.36
CA PRO A 540 49.39 -16.78 13.00
C PRO A 540 48.33 -17.46 12.12
N LYS A 541 47.04 -17.14 12.32
CA LYS A 541 45.93 -17.72 11.54
C LYS A 541 45.93 -17.26 10.07
N LEU A 542 46.26 -15.99 9.83
CA LEU A 542 46.42 -15.45 8.48
C LEU A 542 47.66 -16.01 7.79
N ARG A 543 48.70 -16.37 8.55
CA ARG A 543 49.89 -17.04 8.01
C ARG A 543 49.57 -18.47 7.58
N ASP A 544 48.76 -19.18 8.36
CA ASP A 544 48.34 -20.54 8.03
C ASP A 544 47.42 -20.56 6.81
N GLU A 545 46.46 -19.64 6.73
CA GLU A 545 45.59 -19.49 5.55
C GLU A 545 46.37 -19.06 4.31
N HIS A 546 47.29 -18.10 4.43
CA HIS A 546 48.17 -17.72 3.33
C HIS A 546 49.09 -18.88 2.93
N SER A 547 49.55 -19.72 3.86
CA SER A 547 50.38 -20.88 3.54
C SER A 547 49.59 -21.99 2.84
N ARG A 548 48.29 -22.13 3.14
CA ARG A 548 47.38 -23.07 2.47
C ARG A 548 47.05 -22.58 1.07
N LEU A 549 46.76 -21.29 0.92
CA LEU A 549 46.47 -20.67 -0.38
C LEU A 549 47.71 -20.61 -1.27
N SER A 550 48.90 -20.31 -0.72
CA SER A 550 50.15 -20.41 -1.47
C SER A 550 50.43 -21.83 -1.93
N ARG A 551 50.20 -22.85 -1.09
CA ARG A 551 50.37 -24.25 -1.49
C ARG A 551 49.40 -24.66 -2.59
N SER A 552 48.13 -24.28 -2.49
CA SER A 552 47.13 -24.54 -3.54
C SER A 552 47.46 -23.78 -4.84
N LEU A 553 47.97 -22.55 -4.75
CA LEU A 553 48.42 -21.79 -5.91
C LEU A 553 49.68 -22.41 -6.54
N ASP A 554 50.63 -22.89 -5.74
CA ASP A 554 51.83 -23.57 -6.22
C ASP A 554 51.49 -24.91 -6.89
N GLU A 555 50.51 -25.64 -6.35
CA GLU A 555 49.95 -26.85 -6.96
C GLU A 555 49.28 -26.55 -8.31
N GLU A 556 48.45 -25.51 -8.40
CA GLU A 556 47.83 -25.07 -9.66
C GLU A 556 48.86 -24.57 -10.67
N VAL A 557 49.89 -23.84 -10.25
CA VAL A 557 50.98 -23.41 -11.13
C VAL A 557 51.82 -24.60 -11.60
N SER A 558 52.03 -25.61 -10.74
CA SER A 558 52.69 -26.86 -11.12
C SER A 558 51.87 -27.66 -12.14
N ASN A 559 50.56 -27.74 -11.94
CA ASN A 559 49.62 -28.38 -12.87
C ASN A 559 49.58 -27.65 -14.21
N ARG A 560 49.52 -26.32 -14.22
CA ARG A 560 49.62 -25.51 -15.43
C ARG A 560 50.93 -25.75 -16.18
N ARG A 561 52.06 -25.78 -15.47
CA ARG A 561 53.38 -26.08 -16.08
C ARG A 561 53.46 -27.51 -16.62
N ARG A 562 52.79 -28.49 -15.99
CA ARG A 562 52.70 -29.86 -16.50
C ARG A 562 51.87 -29.88 -17.80
N LEU A 563 50.69 -29.28 -17.80
CA LEU A 563 49.84 -29.18 -19.00
C LEU A 563 50.51 -28.42 -20.14
N GLU A 564 51.25 -27.35 -19.86
CA GLU A 564 52.04 -26.62 -20.88
C GLU A 564 53.11 -27.52 -21.51
N ARG A 565 53.77 -28.39 -20.73
CA ARG A 565 54.71 -29.38 -21.28
C ARG A 565 54.00 -30.46 -22.09
N ASP A 566 52.85 -30.94 -21.64
CA ASP A 566 52.08 -31.94 -22.36
C ASP A 566 51.58 -31.38 -23.71
N VAL A 567 51.13 -30.12 -23.74
CA VAL A 567 50.75 -29.42 -24.97
C VAL A 567 51.95 -29.25 -25.91
N GLN A 568 53.14 -28.92 -25.38
CA GLN A 568 54.36 -28.85 -26.18
C GLN A 568 54.75 -30.22 -26.77
N GLN A 569 54.61 -31.29 -25.99
CA GLN A 569 54.86 -32.66 -26.47
C GLN A 569 53.87 -33.07 -27.55
N VAL A 570 52.58 -32.79 -27.38
CA VAL A 570 51.56 -33.09 -28.40
C VAL A 570 51.81 -32.30 -29.68
N ARG A 571 52.21 -31.02 -29.58
CA ARG A 571 52.57 -30.22 -30.76
C ARG A 571 53.77 -30.79 -31.50
N ALA A 572 54.80 -31.24 -30.79
CA ALA A 572 55.97 -31.87 -31.41
C ALA A 572 55.60 -33.19 -32.10
N LEU A 573 54.75 -34.02 -31.48
CA LEU A 573 54.26 -35.27 -32.08
C LEU A 573 53.41 -35.01 -33.34
N VAL A 574 52.56 -33.99 -33.33
CA VAL A 574 51.78 -33.60 -34.52
C VAL A 574 52.72 -33.15 -35.64
N GLU A 575 53.74 -32.34 -35.34
CA GLU A 575 54.72 -31.90 -36.33
C GLU A 575 55.54 -33.07 -36.90
N GLU A 576 55.88 -34.07 -36.09
CA GLU A 576 56.52 -35.30 -36.55
C GLU A 576 55.59 -36.15 -37.42
N GLN A 577 54.31 -36.28 -37.07
CA GLN A 577 53.33 -37.00 -37.87
C GLN A 577 53.08 -36.31 -39.22
N GLU A 578 53.00 -34.98 -39.25
CA GLU A 578 52.88 -34.21 -40.49
C GLU A 578 54.09 -34.39 -41.39
N LYS A 579 55.32 -34.41 -40.83
CA LYS A 579 56.55 -34.71 -41.59
C LYS A 579 56.54 -36.12 -42.15
N LEU A 580 56.05 -37.11 -41.41
CA LEU A 580 55.92 -38.50 -41.87
C LEU A 580 54.87 -38.62 -42.99
N LEU A 581 53.75 -37.92 -42.87
CA LEU A 581 52.70 -37.90 -43.89
C LEU A 581 53.23 -37.27 -45.20
N ASN A 582 53.90 -36.12 -45.10
CA ASN A 582 54.53 -35.46 -46.25
C ASN A 582 55.62 -36.35 -46.90
N PHE A 583 56.41 -37.09 -46.11
CA PHE A 583 57.38 -38.04 -46.65
C PHE A 583 56.72 -39.20 -47.40
N GLN A 584 55.57 -39.71 -46.92
CA GLN A 584 54.80 -40.73 -47.62
C GLN A 584 54.17 -40.20 -48.91
N GLU A 585 53.60 -38.99 -48.88
CA GLU A 585 53.06 -38.33 -50.06
C GLU A 585 54.14 -38.10 -51.12
N ASP A 586 55.31 -37.58 -50.73
CA ASP A 586 56.41 -37.32 -51.67
C ASP A 586 57.00 -38.63 -52.22
N ARG A 587 57.07 -39.69 -51.41
CA ARG A 587 57.43 -41.03 -51.88
C ARG A 587 56.40 -41.57 -52.88
N SER A 588 55.11 -41.35 -52.65
CA SER A 588 54.04 -41.78 -53.57
C SER A 588 54.07 -41.02 -54.89
N LYS A 589 54.30 -39.69 -54.86
CA LYS A 589 54.49 -38.85 -56.04
C LYS A 589 55.73 -39.28 -56.83
N ARG A 590 56.83 -39.61 -56.14
CA ARG A 590 58.06 -40.11 -56.77
C ARG A 590 57.88 -41.48 -57.42
N LEU A 591 57.14 -42.39 -56.77
CA LEU A 591 56.78 -43.69 -57.36
C LEU A 591 55.83 -43.55 -58.56
N ALA A 592 54.90 -42.59 -58.54
CA ALA A 592 54.03 -42.30 -59.68
C ALA A 592 54.83 -41.75 -60.87
N LEU A 593 55.70 -40.77 -60.63
CA LEU A 593 56.60 -40.23 -61.65
C LEU A 593 57.57 -41.29 -62.20
N GLU A 594 58.05 -42.21 -61.36
CA GLU A 594 58.91 -43.32 -61.81
C GLU A 594 58.13 -44.34 -62.65
N LYS A 595 56.86 -44.62 -62.33
CA LYS A 595 55.98 -45.44 -63.17
C LYS A 595 55.71 -44.79 -64.52
N GLU A 596 55.41 -43.49 -64.54
CA GLU A 596 55.20 -42.74 -65.79
C GLU A 596 56.49 -42.69 -66.62
N MET A 597 57.64 -42.46 -66.00
CA MET A 597 58.93 -42.52 -66.69
C MET A 597 59.20 -43.91 -67.26
N ARG A 598 58.91 -45.00 -66.52
CA ARG A 598 59.03 -46.36 -67.06
C ARG A 598 58.06 -46.63 -68.20
N GLN A 599 56.83 -46.11 -68.14
CA GLN A 599 55.86 -46.19 -69.24
C GLN A 599 56.31 -45.43 -70.48
N ILE A 600 56.83 -44.21 -70.31
CA ILE A 600 57.38 -43.41 -71.41
C ILE A 600 58.62 -44.08 -71.99
N THR A 601 59.49 -44.66 -71.15
CA THR A 601 60.69 -45.38 -71.62
C THR A 601 60.33 -46.66 -72.37
N LEU A 602 59.32 -47.41 -71.91
CA LEU A 602 58.77 -48.56 -72.64
C LEU A 602 58.12 -48.13 -73.95
N ARG A 603 57.40 -47.01 -73.96
CA ARG A 603 56.76 -46.47 -75.16
C ARG A 603 57.78 -45.98 -76.19
N ILE A 604 58.89 -45.40 -75.74
CA ILE A 604 60.00 -45.01 -76.61
C ILE A 604 60.68 -46.25 -77.18
N LYS A 605 60.94 -47.29 -76.36
CA LYS A 605 61.44 -48.58 -76.86
C LYS A 605 60.50 -49.25 -77.86
N GLU A 606 59.18 -49.22 -77.62
CA GLU A 606 58.17 -49.70 -78.57
C GLU A 606 58.18 -48.92 -79.89
N LEU A 607 58.48 -47.62 -79.84
CA LEU A 607 58.60 -46.80 -81.04
C LEU A 607 59.95 -47.02 -81.76
N GLU A 608 61.02 -47.28 -81.03
CA GLU A 608 62.36 -47.57 -81.58
C GLU A 608 62.48 -49.00 -82.15
N GLU A 609 61.72 -49.98 -81.64
CA GLU A 609 61.72 -51.38 -82.11
C GLU A 609 60.74 -51.67 -83.27
N THR A 610 60.06 -50.66 -83.83
CA THR A 610 59.20 -50.87 -85.01
C THR A 610 59.98 -50.76 -86.32
N PRO A 611 60.22 -51.87 -87.06
CA PRO A 611 60.87 -51.81 -88.36
C PRO A 611 59.90 -51.28 -89.44
N VAL A 612 60.44 -50.51 -90.38
CA VAL A 612 59.72 -49.95 -91.54
C VAL A 612 59.14 -51.07 -92.43
N PRO A 613 57.83 -51.10 -92.74
CA PRO A 613 57.28 -52.13 -93.61
C PRO A 613 57.20 -51.67 -95.08
N VAL A 614 57.71 -52.54 -95.96
CA VAL A 614 57.51 -52.56 -97.41
C VAL A 614 56.11 -53.13 -97.72
N GLN A 615 55.47 -52.62 -98.76
CA GLN A 615 54.14 -53.02 -99.24
C GLN A 615 54.15 -54.45 -99.81
N GLU A 616 53.09 -55.23 -99.55
CA GLU A 616 52.35 -56.01 -100.57
C GLU A 616 51.07 -56.66 -99.99
N LYS A 617 50.11 -56.89 -100.89
CA LYS A 617 48.70 -57.28 -100.69
C LYS A 617 48.53 -58.74 -100.23
N ILE A 618 47.42 -59.06 -99.54
CA ILE A 618 46.40 -60.12 -99.87
C ILE A 618 45.55 -60.50 -98.61
N ILE A 619 44.23 -60.24 -98.72
CA ILE A 619 43.01 -61.00 -98.35
C ILE A 619 43.04 -62.00 -97.16
N MET A 620 42.16 -61.81 -96.16
CA MET A 620 40.99 -62.68 -95.85
C MET A 620 40.14 -62.14 -94.68
N GLU A 621 38.82 -62.31 -94.83
CA GLU A 621 37.72 -61.88 -93.97
C GLU A 621 37.56 -62.74 -92.70
N GLU A 622 37.17 -62.13 -91.58
CA GLU A 622 36.21 -62.75 -90.66
C GLU A 622 35.27 -61.67 -90.09
N VAL A 623 34.00 -61.84 -90.38
CA VAL A 623 32.90 -60.92 -90.10
C VAL A 623 32.30 -61.24 -88.74
N VAL A 624 32.23 -60.26 -87.83
CA VAL A 624 31.26 -60.24 -86.73
C VAL A 624 30.47 -58.93 -86.82
N LYS A 625 29.19 -59.06 -87.17
CA LYS A 625 28.21 -57.98 -87.25
C LYS A 625 27.81 -57.54 -85.85
N LEU A 626 28.04 -56.27 -85.52
CA LEU A 626 27.28 -55.54 -84.51
C LEU A 626 26.63 -54.38 -85.25
N GLU A 627 25.30 -54.44 -85.41
CA GLU A 627 24.51 -53.32 -85.91
C GLU A 627 24.75 -52.12 -84.98
N LYS A 628 25.30 -51.04 -85.54
CA LYS A 628 25.43 -49.75 -84.89
C LYS A 628 24.34 -48.85 -85.43
N ASP A 629 23.69 -48.11 -84.52
CA ASP A 629 22.62 -47.17 -84.85
C ASP A 629 23.05 -46.18 -85.96
N PRO A 630 22.31 -46.08 -87.07
CA PRO A 630 22.70 -45.28 -88.23
C PRO A 630 22.74 -43.78 -87.91
N VAL A 631 21.94 -43.32 -86.95
CA VAL A 631 21.90 -41.91 -86.52
C VAL A 631 23.14 -41.55 -85.70
N LEU A 632 23.60 -42.47 -84.84
CA LEU A 632 24.81 -42.30 -84.03
C LEU A 632 26.06 -42.39 -84.90
N GLU A 633 26.08 -43.25 -85.92
CA GLU A 633 27.19 -43.35 -86.86
C GLU A 633 27.27 -42.15 -87.82
N GLN A 634 26.14 -41.58 -88.26
CA GLN A 634 26.10 -40.33 -89.03
C GLN A 634 26.55 -39.11 -88.20
N SER A 635 26.14 -39.04 -86.93
CA SER A 635 26.63 -37.97 -86.04
C SER A 635 28.12 -38.13 -85.72
N ALA A 636 28.60 -39.36 -85.53
CA ALA A 636 30.01 -39.64 -85.25
C ALA A 636 30.90 -39.49 -86.49
N SER A 637 30.38 -39.73 -87.70
CA SER A 637 31.08 -39.47 -88.95
C SER A 637 31.13 -37.98 -89.27
N ASN A 638 30.05 -37.24 -89.03
CA ASN A 638 30.05 -35.78 -89.15
C ASN A 638 30.99 -35.13 -88.14
N LEU A 639 30.95 -35.55 -86.86
CA LEU A 639 31.90 -35.09 -85.85
C LEU A 639 33.34 -35.51 -86.13
N ARG A 640 33.57 -36.65 -86.79
CA ARG A 640 34.92 -37.02 -87.27
C ARG A 640 35.37 -36.18 -88.44
N LEU A 641 34.49 -35.85 -89.38
CA LEU A 641 34.79 -34.95 -90.51
C LEU A 641 35.06 -33.53 -90.04
N GLU A 642 34.29 -33.03 -89.07
CA GLU A 642 34.52 -31.73 -88.42
C GLU A 642 35.83 -31.75 -87.61
N LEU A 643 36.09 -32.81 -86.85
CA LEU A 643 37.34 -32.96 -86.10
C LEU A 643 38.55 -33.09 -87.04
N ASP A 644 38.42 -33.75 -88.18
CA ASP A 644 39.49 -33.90 -89.17
C ASP A 644 39.68 -32.61 -89.98
N HIS A 645 38.61 -31.83 -90.20
CA HIS A 645 38.67 -30.48 -90.74
C HIS A 645 39.38 -29.52 -89.76
N GLU A 646 38.99 -29.52 -88.48
CA GLU A 646 39.67 -28.73 -87.44
C GLU A 646 41.11 -29.19 -87.23
N LYS A 647 41.43 -30.49 -87.30
CA LYS A 647 42.82 -30.96 -87.29
C LYS A 647 43.60 -30.50 -88.51
N MET A 648 42.99 -30.46 -89.70
CA MET A 648 43.63 -29.90 -90.88
C MET A 648 43.85 -28.39 -90.75
N GLU A 649 42.89 -27.65 -90.19
CA GLU A 649 43.04 -26.23 -89.89
C GLU A 649 44.12 -26.00 -88.82
N VAL A 650 44.18 -26.80 -87.76
CA VAL A 650 45.23 -26.73 -86.74
C VAL A 650 46.59 -27.09 -87.33
N LEU A 651 46.68 -28.08 -88.23
CA LEU A 651 47.93 -28.40 -88.94
C LEU A 651 48.33 -27.29 -89.91
N ASN A 652 47.38 -26.65 -90.59
CA ASN A 652 47.64 -25.49 -91.44
C ASN A 652 48.07 -24.28 -90.61
N LEU A 653 47.41 -23.98 -89.50
CA LEU A 653 47.79 -22.95 -88.54
C LEU A 653 49.13 -23.25 -87.87
N GLN A 654 49.48 -24.52 -87.62
CA GLN A 654 50.79 -24.92 -87.13
C GLN A 654 51.88 -24.76 -88.19
N ARG A 655 51.58 -25.07 -89.46
CA ARG A 655 52.49 -24.78 -90.59
C ARG A 655 52.64 -23.29 -90.80
N GLU A 656 51.57 -22.51 -90.70
CA GLU A 656 51.60 -21.05 -90.75
C GLU A 656 52.36 -20.48 -89.56
N CYS A 657 52.18 -21.00 -88.34
CA CYS A 657 52.97 -20.61 -87.18
C CYS A 657 54.45 -20.96 -87.38
N LYS A 658 54.79 -22.14 -87.93
CA LYS A 658 56.17 -22.49 -88.24
C LYS A 658 56.75 -21.64 -89.38
N ASN A 659 55.95 -21.29 -90.38
CA ASN A 659 56.33 -20.39 -91.46
C ASN A 659 56.51 -18.95 -90.96
N LEU A 660 55.65 -18.48 -90.07
CA LEU A 660 55.77 -17.19 -89.39
C LEU A 660 56.96 -17.18 -88.43
N GLN A 661 57.25 -18.28 -87.74
CA GLN A 661 58.43 -18.43 -86.89
C GLN A 661 59.72 -18.42 -87.73
N MET A 662 59.74 -19.13 -88.86
CA MET A 662 60.82 -19.09 -89.85
C MET A 662 60.96 -17.68 -90.46
N GLN A 663 59.85 -16.99 -90.73
CA GLN A 663 59.87 -15.59 -91.18
C GLN A 663 60.37 -14.65 -90.08
N VAL A 664 60.06 -14.89 -88.81
CA VAL A 664 60.58 -14.11 -87.67
C VAL A 664 62.09 -14.38 -87.47
N ASP A 665 62.54 -15.62 -87.62
CA ASP A 665 63.97 -15.97 -87.54
C ASP A 665 64.76 -15.43 -88.73
N VAL A 666 64.16 -15.44 -89.93
CA VAL A 666 64.71 -14.74 -91.10
C VAL A 666 64.70 -13.23 -90.86
N LEU A 667 63.63 -12.64 -90.31
CA LEU A 667 63.54 -11.21 -89.99
C LEU A 667 64.50 -10.79 -88.86
N GLN A 668 64.84 -11.68 -87.94
CA GLN A 668 65.86 -11.44 -86.90
C GLN A 668 67.28 -11.58 -87.45
N LYS A 669 67.48 -12.47 -88.44
CA LYS A 669 68.73 -12.54 -89.21
C LYS A 669 68.90 -11.35 -90.17
N THR A 670 67.85 -10.88 -90.81
CA THR A 670 67.90 -9.67 -91.65
C THR A 670 68.03 -8.40 -90.80
N LYS A 671 67.37 -8.31 -89.63
CA LYS A 671 67.55 -7.20 -88.68
C LYS A 671 68.96 -7.14 -88.07
N SER A 672 69.67 -8.28 -88.00
CA SER A 672 71.08 -8.32 -87.59
C SER A 672 72.06 -8.07 -88.76
N GLN A 673 71.63 -8.24 -90.02
CA GLN A 673 72.38 -7.89 -91.23
C GLN A 673 72.12 -6.44 -91.73
N GLU A 674 71.01 -5.81 -91.37
CA GLU A 674 70.65 -4.42 -91.73
C GLU A 674 71.31 -3.34 -90.84
N LYS A 675 72.19 -3.72 -89.91
CA LYS A 675 73.09 -2.78 -89.20
C LYS A 675 74.42 -2.51 -89.92
N THR A 676 74.64 -3.05 -91.13
CA THR A 676 75.80 -2.74 -91.96
C THR A 676 75.37 -2.21 -93.34
N ILE A 677 75.36 -0.88 -93.43
CA ILE A 677 75.66 0.02 -94.56
C ILE A 677 75.17 -0.30 -96.00
N TYR A 678 74.57 0.76 -96.59
CA TYR A 678 74.38 1.12 -98.02
C TYR A 678 73.04 0.78 -98.70
N LYS A 679 72.14 1.78 -98.59
CA LYS A 679 71.39 2.47 -99.67
C LYS A 679 71.29 1.74 -101.02
N GLU A 680 70.15 1.07 -101.23
CA GLU A 680 69.56 0.97 -102.56
C GLU A 680 68.03 1.08 -102.45
N VAL A 681 67.47 2.07 -103.15
CA VAL A 681 66.05 2.39 -103.15
C VAL A 681 65.34 1.37 -104.04
N ILE A 682 64.55 0.48 -103.45
CA ILE A 682 63.50 -0.25 -104.17
C ILE A 682 62.17 0.19 -103.57
N ARG A 683 61.43 1.02 -104.31
CA ARG A 683 60.00 1.28 -104.07
C ARG A 683 59.26 -0.05 -104.30
N VAL A 684 58.76 -0.64 -103.23
CA VAL A 684 57.67 -1.63 -103.32
C VAL A 684 56.41 -0.88 -102.91
N GLU A 685 55.51 -0.67 -103.88
CA GLU A 685 54.17 -0.18 -103.60
C GLU A 685 53.49 -1.17 -102.66
N LYS A 686 53.07 -0.68 -101.49
CA LYS A 686 52.35 -1.47 -100.52
C LYS A 686 50.89 -1.53 -100.94
N ASP A 687 50.37 -2.72 -101.14
CA ASP A 687 48.95 -2.93 -101.40
C ASP A 687 48.11 -2.39 -100.24
N ARG A 688 47.39 -1.31 -100.51
CA ARG A 688 46.54 -0.61 -99.53
C ARG A 688 45.47 -1.54 -98.93
N ALA A 689 45.03 -2.53 -99.70
CA ALA A 689 44.09 -3.56 -99.27
C ALA A 689 44.67 -4.47 -98.19
N LEU A 690 45.89 -4.98 -98.38
CA LEU A 690 46.57 -5.85 -97.40
C LEU A 690 46.89 -5.12 -96.09
N GLU A 691 47.27 -3.84 -96.13
CA GLU A 691 47.47 -3.06 -94.91
C GLU A 691 46.14 -2.81 -94.18
N SER A 692 45.05 -2.60 -94.90
CA SER A 692 43.71 -2.44 -94.31
C SER A 692 43.16 -3.73 -93.69
N GLU A 693 43.38 -4.88 -94.33
CA GLU A 693 43.00 -6.19 -93.80
C GLU A 693 43.85 -6.55 -92.58
N ARG A 694 45.16 -6.29 -92.62
CA ARG A 694 46.04 -6.50 -91.47
C ARG A 694 45.61 -5.62 -90.29
N ALA A 695 45.25 -4.36 -90.54
CA ALA A 695 44.73 -3.46 -89.51
C ALA A 695 43.40 -3.98 -88.93
N ARG A 696 42.48 -4.47 -89.77
CA ARG A 696 41.20 -5.05 -89.35
C ARG A 696 41.39 -6.31 -88.49
N ILE A 697 42.32 -7.20 -88.88
CA ILE A 697 42.63 -8.42 -88.11
C ILE A 697 43.28 -8.08 -86.78
N TRP A 698 44.19 -7.09 -86.73
CA TRP A 698 44.75 -6.60 -85.47
C TRP A 698 43.70 -6.00 -84.55
N GLU A 699 42.75 -5.25 -85.11
CA GLU A 699 41.67 -4.66 -84.35
C GLU A 699 40.72 -5.73 -83.78
N LEU A 700 40.38 -6.76 -84.57
CA LEU A 700 39.63 -7.93 -84.10
C LEU A 700 40.39 -8.69 -83.00
N LEU A 701 41.68 -8.98 -83.20
CA LEU A 701 42.50 -9.66 -82.19
C LEU A 701 42.61 -8.84 -80.90
N SER A 702 42.69 -7.51 -81.01
CA SER A 702 42.72 -6.62 -79.85
C SER A 702 41.37 -6.57 -79.13
N ARG A 703 40.25 -6.61 -79.86
CA ARG A 703 38.91 -6.72 -79.28
C ARG A 703 38.70 -8.06 -78.57
N GLU A 704 39.10 -9.17 -79.18
CA GLU A 704 39.02 -10.51 -78.58
C GLU A 704 39.91 -10.63 -77.33
N ARG A 705 41.13 -10.07 -77.35
CA ARG A 705 41.98 -10.02 -76.15
C ARG A 705 41.34 -9.20 -75.03
N GLY A 706 40.73 -8.06 -75.36
CA GLY A 706 40.00 -7.25 -74.39
C GLY A 706 38.76 -7.95 -73.82
N ALA A 707 38.02 -8.69 -74.64
CA ALA A 707 36.88 -9.49 -74.21
C ALA A 707 37.31 -10.64 -73.28
N LYS A 708 38.39 -11.34 -73.63
CA LYS A 708 38.98 -12.40 -72.78
C LYS A 708 39.43 -11.86 -71.43
N GLN A 709 40.10 -10.71 -71.38
CA GLN A 709 40.51 -10.09 -70.12
C GLN A 709 39.32 -9.72 -69.24
N LYS A 710 38.25 -9.14 -69.81
CA LYS A 710 37.02 -8.83 -69.08
C LYS A 710 36.36 -10.10 -68.51
N ALA A 711 36.28 -11.17 -69.30
CA ALA A 711 35.75 -12.45 -68.85
C ALA A 711 36.62 -13.05 -67.72
N GLU A 712 37.95 -12.99 -67.82
CA GLU A 712 38.87 -13.45 -66.77
C GLU A 712 38.72 -12.65 -65.46
N GLU A 713 38.52 -11.33 -65.54
CA GLU A 713 38.23 -10.48 -64.39
C GLU A 713 36.89 -10.80 -63.73
N GLU A 714 35.84 -11.07 -64.52
CA GLU A 714 34.54 -11.51 -64.02
C GLU A 714 34.62 -12.87 -63.33
N VAL A 715 35.35 -13.83 -63.93
CA VAL A 715 35.62 -15.13 -63.30
C VAL A 715 36.36 -14.97 -61.98
N ARG A 716 37.36 -14.08 -61.89
CA ARG A 716 38.07 -13.80 -60.62
C ARG A 716 37.13 -13.21 -59.57
N ARG A 717 36.29 -12.23 -59.93
CA ARG A 717 35.29 -11.63 -59.03
C ARG A 717 34.28 -12.65 -58.51
N LEU A 718 33.84 -13.57 -59.37
CA LEU A 718 32.92 -14.65 -58.98
C LEU A 718 33.61 -15.64 -58.02
N ARG A 719 34.86 -16.00 -58.27
CA ARG A 719 35.64 -16.86 -57.35
C ARG A 719 35.79 -16.24 -55.96
N GLU A 720 36.11 -14.96 -55.87
CA GLU A 720 36.19 -14.26 -54.57
C GLU A 720 34.83 -14.18 -53.85
N LYS A 721 33.72 -14.05 -54.59
CA LYS A 721 32.37 -14.10 -54.02
C LYS A 721 32.05 -15.49 -53.45
N ILE A 722 32.43 -16.55 -54.18
CA ILE A 722 32.26 -17.93 -53.73
C ILE A 722 33.09 -18.18 -52.47
N GLU A 723 34.36 -17.77 -52.44
CA GLU A 723 35.24 -17.96 -51.28
C GLU A 723 34.74 -17.20 -50.04
N ARG A 724 34.20 -15.99 -50.21
CA ARG A 724 33.54 -15.24 -49.13
C ARG A 724 32.28 -15.95 -48.63
N ALA A 725 31.45 -16.48 -49.53
CA ALA A 725 30.26 -17.24 -49.17
C ALA A 725 30.62 -18.56 -48.44
N GLU A 726 31.66 -19.26 -48.88
CA GLU A 726 32.18 -20.44 -48.19
C GLU A 726 32.78 -20.10 -46.81
N GLY A 727 33.48 -18.97 -46.69
CA GLY A 727 33.97 -18.45 -45.42
C GLY A 727 32.83 -18.20 -44.43
N MET A 728 31.76 -17.54 -44.88
CA MET A 728 30.55 -17.32 -44.07
C MET A 728 29.85 -18.63 -43.70
N LYS A 729 29.79 -19.61 -44.61
CA LYS A 729 29.21 -20.93 -44.30
C LYS A 729 30.00 -21.66 -43.20
N ARG A 730 31.34 -21.53 -43.18
CA ARG A 730 32.20 -22.10 -42.14
C ARG A 730 32.03 -21.42 -40.79
N THR A 731 31.79 -20.10 -40.74
CA THR A 731 31.50 -19.39 -39.47
C THR A 731 30.12 -19.74 -38.96
N TRP A 732 29.11 -19.76 -39.83
CA TRP A 732 27.76 -20.21 -39.48
C TRP A 732 27.73 -21.64 -38.94
N ALA A 733 28.46 -22.57 -39.56
CA ALA A 733 28.55 -23.95 -39.05
C ALA A 733 29.20 -24.03 -37.66
N ARG A 734 30.19 -23.17 -37.37
CA ARG A 734 30.80 -23.11 -36.02
C ARG A 734 29.81 -22.53 -35.01
N GLU A 735 29.13 -21.45 -35.35
CA GLU A 735 28.11 -20.84 -34.49
C GLU A 735 26.96 -21.82 -34.22
N GLU A 736 26.51 -22.57 -35.23
CA GLU A 736 25.51 -23.62 -35.07
C GLU A 736 25.97 -24.73 -34.11
N THR A 737 27.24 -25.16 -34.18
CA THR A 737 27.77 -26.15 -33.23
C THR A 737 27.87 -25.61 -31.79
N GLU A 738 28.21 -24.34 -31.61
CA GLU A 738 28.26 -23.72 -30.27
C GLU A 738 26.85 -23.50 -29.71
N LEU A 739 25.89 -23.10 -30.54
CA LEU A 739 24.47 -23.02 -30.16
C LEU A 739 23.91 -24.40 -29.79
N GLN A 740 24.30 -25.45 -30.50
CA GLN A 740 23.90 -26.82 -30.17
C GLN A 740 24.50 -27.28 -28.84
N LYS A 741 25.75 -26.91 -28.52
CA LYS A 741 26.34 -27.17 -27.19
C LYS A 741 25.62 -26.39 -26.10
N ALA A 742 25.34 -25.10 -26.32
CA ALA A 742 24.61 -24.26 -25.37
C ALA A 742 23.20 -24.81 -25.11
N ARG A 743 22.50 -25.25 -26.16
CA ARG A 743 21.19 -25.92 -26.05
C ARG A 743 21.27 -27.19 -25.22
N ASN A 744 22.28 -28.03 -25.44
CA ASN A 744 22.45 -29.26 -24.67
C ASN A 744 22.76 -28.98 -23.18
N LEU A 745 23.56 -27.97 -22.89
CA LEU A 745 23.81 -27.52 -21.52
C LEU A 745 22.53 -27.00 -20.85
N ALA A 746 21.74 -26.18 -21.55
CA ALA A 746 20.46 -25.70 -21.02
C ALA A 746 19.46 -26.84 -20.77
N ILE A 747 19.44 -27.88 -21.61
CA ILE A 747 18.62 -29.08 -21.39
C ILE A 747 19.08 -29.82 -20.13
N GLN A 748 20.39 -29.94 -19.90
CA GLN A 748 20.93 -30.58 -18.69
C GLN A 748 20.61 -29.77 -17.43
N GLU A 749 20.75 -28.45 -17.46
CA GLU A 749 20.37 -27.57 -16.35
C GLU A 749 18.87 -27.67 -16.06
N ARG A 750 18.02 -27.68 -17.09
CA ARG A 750 16.58 -27.89 -16.92
C ARG A 750 16.28 -29.23 -16.26
N ALA A 751 16.94 -30.32 -16.69
CA ALA A 751 16.76 -31.63 -16.08
C ALA A 751 17.20 -31.67 -14.61
N ASN A 752 18.28 -30.97 -14.25
CA ASN A 752 18.73 -30.84 -12.87
C ASN A 752 17.71 -30.06 -12.03
N LEU A 753 17.22 -28.93 -12.52
CA LEU A 753 16.19 -28.13 -11.84
C LEU A 753 14.87 -28.91 -11.69
N GLU A 754 14.47 -29.70 -12.69
CA GLU A 754 13.32 -30.59 -12.60
C GLU A 754 13.51 -31.72 -11.56
N SER A 755 14.75 -32.14 -11.29
CA SER A 755 15.06 -33.09 -10.20
C SER A 755 14.97 -32.40 -8.84
N GLU A 756 15.55 -31.21 -8.71
CA GLU A 756 15.50 -30.43 -7.47
C GLU A 756 14.06 -30.05 -7.09
N LEU A 757 13.23 -29.67 -8.06
CA LEU A 757 11.81 -29.41 -7.84
C LEU A 757 11.07 -30.66 -7.33
N ARG A 758 11.36 -31.84 -7.91
CA ARG A 758 10.78 -33.12 -7.43
C ARG A 758 11.21 -33.44 -6.00
N ASP A 759 12.46 -33.16 -5.63
CA ASP A 759 12.93 -33.37 -4.27
C ASP A 759 12.33 -32.37 -3.27
N LEU A 760 12.15 -31.11 -3.68
CA LEU A 760 11.44 -30.11 -2.89
C LEU A 760 9.95 -30.46 -2.71
N GLU A 761 9.29 -31.01 -3.74
CA GLU A 761 7.93 -31.52 -3.66
C GLU A 761 7.82 -32.69 -2.68
N ARG A 762 8.78 -33.63 -2.70
CA ARG A 762 8.84 -34.72 -1.71
C ARG A 762 9.03 -34.18 -0.29
N GLN A 763 9.92 -33.20 -0.10
CA GLN A 763 10.12 -32.56 1.20
C GLN A 763 8.86 -31.82 1.68
N LYS A 764 8.13 -31.15 0.77
CA LYS A 764 6.84 -30.52 1.07
C LYS A 764 5.82 -31.57 1.52
N GLN A 765 5.70 -32.68 0.81
CA GLN A 765 4.79 -33.77 1.17
C GLN A 765 5.12 -34.37 2.55
N GLN A 766 6.41 -34.58 2.86
CA GLN A 766 6.85 -35.06 4.17
C GLN A 766 6.49 -34.08 5.30
N LYS A 767 6.71 -32.77 5.10
CA LYS A 767 6.33 -31.74 6.07
C LYS A 767 4.81 -31.69 6.30
N VAL A 768 4.01 -31.86 5.25
CA VAL A 768 2.55 -31.92 5.37
C VAL A 768 2.11 -33.14 6.18
N LEU A 769 2.73 -34.31 5.99
CA LEU A 769 2.45 -35.50 6.79
C LEU A 769 2.81 -35.28 8.27
N PHE A 770 3.98 -34.69 8.53
CA PHE A 770 4.41 -34.35 9.89
C PHE A 770 3.43 -33.39 10.59
N LEU A 771 3.03 -32.31 9.92
CA LEU A 771 2.06 -31.34 10.46
C LEU A 771 0.68 -31.98 10.69
N ARG A 772 0.29 -32.96 9.86
CA ARG A 772 -0.95 -33.72 10.05
C ARG A 772 -0.88 -34.63 11.28
N GLU A 773 0.26 -35.26 11.53
CA GLU A 773 0.49 -36.07 12.74
C GLU A 773 0.50 -35.18 14.00
N GLU A 774 1.17 -34.03 13.95
CA GLU A 774 1.18 -33.07 15.04
C GLU A 774 -0.22 -32.51 15.33
N SER A 775 -1.01 -32.22 14.29
CA SER A 775 -2.40 -31.78 14.44
C SER A 775 -3.29 -32.86 15.08
N LYS A 776 -3.07 -34.14 14.76
CA LYS A 776 -3.78 -35.26 15.40
C LYS A 776 -3.42 -35.38 16.89
N LEU A 777 -2.14 -35.27 17.23
CA LEU A 777 -1.69 -35.27 18.62
C LEU A 777 -2.23 -34.08 19.40
N LEU A 778 -2.28 -32.90 18.77
CA LEU A 778 -2.88 -31.71 19.37
C LEU A 778 -4.38 -31.90 19.59
N SER A 779 -5.11 -32.47 18.62
CA SER A 779 -6.53 -32.80 18.77
C SER A 779 -6.77 -33.76 19.94
N GLN A 780 -5.98 -34.84 20.05
CA GLN A 780 -6.10 -35.79 21.16
C GLN A 780 -5.81 -35.14 22.51
N ARG A 781 -4.81 -34.25 22.58
CA ARG A 781 -4.50 -33.48 23.78
C ARG A 781 -5.65 -32.55 24.17
N THR A 782 -6.22 -31.82 23.20
CA THR A 782 -7.37 -30.94 23.45
C THR A 782 -8.61 -31.71 23.91
N GLU A 783 -8.82 -32.92 23.41
CA GLU A 783 -9.94 -33.77 23.84
C GLU A 783 -9.73 -34.29 25.26
N SER A 784 -8.50 -34.71 25.61
CA SER A 784 -8.14 -35.07 27.00
C SER A 784 -8.29 -33.90 27.97
N ASP A 785 -7.85 -32.70 27.57
CA ASP A 785 -8.00 -31.49 28.39
C ASP A 785 -9.48 -31.09 28.53
N ARG A 786 -10.30 -31.28 27.50
CA ARG A 786 -11.76 -31.07 27.56
C ARG A 786 -12.44 -32.05 28.52
N GLN A 787 -11.98 -33.31 28.56
CA GLN A 787 -12.48 -34.30 29.51
C GLN A 787 -12.09 -33.95 30.95
N LYS A 788 -10.84 -33.54 31.19
CA LYS A 788 -10.39 -33.07 32.51
C LYS A 788 -11.14 -31.82 32.97
N LYS A 789 -11.40 -30.89 32.05
CA LYS A 789 -12.19 -29.69 32.34
C LYS A 789 -13.61 -30.06 32.79
N LYS A 790 -14.27 -30.98 32.10
CA LYS A 790 -15.60 -31.48 32.51
C LYS A 790 -15.57 -32.18 33.88
N GLN A 791 -14.51 -32.91 34.20
CA GLN A 791 -14.34 -33.52 35.53
C GLN A 791 -14.18 -32.45 36.61
N LEU A 792 -13.35 -31.43 36.38
CA LEU A 792 -13.18 -30.31 37.30
C LEU A 792 -14.46 -29.46 37.44
N GLU A 793 -15.21 -29.24 36.35
CA GLU A 793 -16.50 -28.56 36.39
C GLU A 793 -17.53 -29.35 37.23
N HIS A 794 -17.50 -30.68 37.15
CA HIS A 794 -18.34 -31.53 38.00
C HIS A 794 -17.95 -31.45 39.47
N GLU A 795 -16.65 -31.54 39.78
CA GLU A 795 -16.14 -31.37 41.16
C GLU A 795 -16.44 -29.97 41.71
N PHE A 796 -16.32 -28.93 40.88
CA PHE A 796 -16.66 -27.57 41.25
C PHE A 796 -18.14 -27.42 41.58
N SER A 797 -19.03 -28.01 40.78
CA SER A 797 -20.47 -28.00 41.05
C SER A 797 -20.83 -28.73 42.35
N LEU A 798 -20.14 -29.84 42.65
CA LEU A 798 -20.30 -30.53 43.93
C LEU A 798 -19.83 -29.67 45.11
N LEU A 799 -18.66 -29.04 45.00
CA LEU A 799 -18.14 -28.13 46.02
C LEU A 799 -19.02 -26.89 46.20
N GLU A 800 -19.57 -26.35 45.13
CA GLU A 800 -20.51 -25.22 45.19
C GLU A 800 -21.79 -25.61 45.94
N ALA A 801 -22.33 -26.81 45.68
CA ALA A 801 -23.46 -27.33 46.44
C ALA A 801 -23.12 -27.56 47.93
N ASP A 802 -21.91 -28.03 48.24
CA ASP A 802 -21.43 -28.17 49.62
C ASP A 802 -21.27 -26.82 50.33
N ILE A 803 -20.71 -25.83 49.65
CA ILE A 803 -20.57 -24.47 50.19
C ILE A 803 -21.95 -23.86 50.45
N LEU A 804 -22.92 -24.05 49.55
CA LEU A 804 -24.29 -23.58 49.76
C LEU A 804 -24.94 -24.27 50.97
N ARG A 805 -24.75 -25.59 51.14
CA ARG A 805 -25.22 -26.32 52.32
C ARG A 805 -24.58 -25.81 53.62
N GLU A 806 -23.26 -25.58 53.62
CA GLU A 806 -22.55 -25.02 54.77
C GLU A 806 -23.01 -23.59 55.06
N LYS A 807 -23.25 -22.78 54.03
CA LYS A 807 -23.80 -21.43 54.15
C LYS A 807 -25.19 -21.45 54.79
N ASP A 808 -26.06 -22.37 54.38
CA ASP A 808 -27.38 -22.55 54.99
C ASP A 808 -27.28 -23.00 56.46
N GLN A 809 -26.32 -23.87 56.79
CA GLN A 809 -26.04 -24.23 58.18
C GLN A 809 -25.52 -23.04 58.99
N ILE A 810 -24.65 -22.21 58.41
CA ILE A 810 -24.16 -20.98 59.04
C ILE A 810 -25.31 -20.02 59.25
N TYR A 811 -26.19 -19.79 58.28
CA TYR A 811 -27.38 -18.95 58.45
C TYR A 811 -28.30 -19.46 59.56
N ASN A 812 -28.51 -20.77 59.65
CA ASN A 812 -29.28 -21.37 60.74
C ASN A 812 -28.61 -21.17 62.11
N LYS A 813 -27.28 -21.35 62.18
CA LYS A 813 -26.50 -21.08 63.39
C LYS A 813 -26.51 -19.60 63.76
N GLU A 814 -26.37 -18.69 62.81
CA GLU A 814 -26.47 -17.24 63.03
C GLU A 814 -27.86 -16.84 63.50
N ARG A 815 -28.92 -17.44 62.93
CA ARG A 815 -30.29 -17.23 63.40
C ARG A 815 -30.43 -17.66 64.85
N PHE A 816 -29.90 -18.82 65.21
CA PHE A 816 -29.90 -19.31 66.58
C PHE A 816 -29.08 -18.43 67.52
N ILE A 817 -27.91 -17.94 67.06
CA ILE A 817 -27.08 -16.98 67.80
C ILE A 817 -27.84 -15.67 68.02
N ARG A 818 -28.54 -15.13 67.02
CA ARG A 818 -29.38 -13.92 67.20
C ARG A 818 -30.50 -14.16 68.20
N GLU A 819 -31.09 -15.35 68.21
CA GLU A 819 -32.14 -15.74 69.16
C GLU A 819 -31.61 -15.93 70.59
N LEU A 820 -30.36 -16.41 70.73
CA LEU A 820 -29.63 -16.45 71.99
C LEU A 820 -29.22 -15.06 72.45
N GLN A 821 -28.71 -14.20 71.55
CA GLN A 821 -28.37 -12.81 71.84
C GLN A 821 -29.60 -12.00 72.23
N SER A 822 -30.77 -12.25 71.64
CA SER A 822 -32.01 -11.61 72.09
C SER A 822 -32.45 -12.10 73.48
N ARG A 823 -32.13 -13.34 73.86
CA ARG A 823 -32.36 -13.86 75.21
C ARG A 823 -31.37 -13.25 76.20
N VAL A 824 -30.09 -13.21 75.84
CA VAL A 824 -29.03 -12.57 76.62
C VAL A 824 -29.32 -11.09 76.76
N ASN A 825 -29.68 -10.33 75.71
CA ASN A 825 -30.10 -8.93 75.84
C ASN A 825 -31.32 -8.77 76.75
N ARG A 826 -32.28 -9.70 76.75
CA ARG A 826 -33.41 -9.65 77.70
C ARG A 826 -32.96 -9.94 79.13
N GLU A 827 -32.00 -10.83 79.33
CA GLU A 827 -31.38 -11.12 80.62
C GLU A 827 -30.47 -9.96 81.07
N GLU A 828 -29.70 -9.34 80.18
CA GLU A 828 -28.86 -8.16 80.37
C GLU A 828 -29.70 -6.92 80.69
N ILE A 829 -30.83 -6.69 80.01
CA ILE A 829 -31.80 -5.64 80.39
C ILE A 829 -32.35 -5.88 81.80
N ASN A 830 -32.50 -7.15 82.21
CA ASN A 830 -32.89 -7.48 83.58
C ASN A 830 -31.72 -7.29 84.58
N HIS A 831 -30.47 -7.50 84.18
CA HIS A 831 -29.26 -7.28 85.00
C HIS A 831 -28.77 -5.82 85.05
N GLU A 832 -29.05 -4.99 84.04
CA GLU A 832 -28.73 -3.56 83.98
C GLU A 832 -29.50 -2.76 85.04
N THR A 833 -30.64 -3.26 85.52
CA THR A 833 -31.34 -2.67 86.67
C THR A 833 -30.60 -2.87 88.02
N GLN A 834 -29.48 -3.62 88.02
CA GLN A 834 -28.61 -3.84 89.18
C GLN A 834 -27.20 -3.23 89.05
N MET A 835 -26.92 -2.42 88.02
CA MET A 835 -25.63 -1.72 87.88
C MET A 835 -25.76 -0.26 88.36
N ARG A 836 -25.08 0.11 89.45
CA ARG A 836 -25.00 1.50 89.90
C ARG A 836 -23.89 2.21 89.14
N GLU A 837 -24.25 3.03 88.16
CA GLU A 837 -23.34 3.93 87.45
C GLU A 837 -23.34 5.31 88.12
N THR A 838 -22.21 5.74 88.68
CA THR A 838 -22.04 7.11 89.20
C THR A 838 -21.10 7.90 88.29
N ASN A 839 -21.64 8.53 87.26
CA ASN A 839 -20.92 9.46 86.40
C ASN A 839 -20.68 10.79 87.16
N LEU A 840 -19.43 11.09 87.49
CA LEU A 840 -19.02 12.37 88.11
C LEU A 840 -17.94 13.04 87.25
N SER A 841 -18.37 13.68 86.14
CA SER A 841 -17.52 14.53 85.29
C SER A 841 -17.44 15.95 85.85
N THR A 842 -16.24 16.48 86.10
CA THR A 842 -16.05 17.89 86.45
C THR A 842 -15.99 18.74 85.17
N LYS A 843 -17.13 19.28 84.75
CA LYS A 843 -17.24 20.16 83.57
C LYS A 843 -17.06 21.62 83.99
N ILE A 844 -16.14 22.34 83.35
CA ILE A 844 -15.85 23.74 83.65
C ILE A 844 -16.67 24.61 82.70
N SER A 845 -17.37 25.62 83.21
CA SER A 845 -18.12 26.58 82.41
C SER A 845 -17.71 27.99 82.77
N ILE A 846 -17.63 28.84 81.75
CA ILE A 846 -17.25 30.25 81.87
C ILE A 846 -18.52 31.06 81.62
N LEU A 847 -18.83 32.00 82.51
CA LEU A 847 -19.99 32.87 82.37
C LEU A 847 -19.67 34.02 81.41
N ASP A 848 -20.50 34.17 80.38
CA ASP A 848 -20.44 35.30 79.47
C ASP A 848 -20.86 36.60 80.21
N PRO A 849 -19.99 37.61 80.34
CA PRO A 849 -20.27 38.81 81.11
C PRO A 849 -21.39 39.69 80.52
N GLU A 850 -21.72 39.58 79.22
CA GLU A 850 -22.80 40.38 78.61
C GLU A 850 -24.14 39.65 78.58
N THR A 851 -24.14 38.32 78.50
CA THR A 851 -25.37 37.53 78.37
C THR A 851 -25.74 36.74 79.62
N GLY A 852 -24.84 36.64 80.61
CA GLY A 852 -25.03 35.89 81.85
C GLY A 852 -25.23 34.39 81.62
N LYS A 853 -24.89 33.89 80.43
CA LYS A 853 -25.06 32.49 80.04
C LYS A 853 -23.75 31.74 80.18
N ASP A 854 -23.86 30.52 80.68
CA ASP A 854 -22.74 29.57 80.76
C ASP A 854 -22.32 29.17 79.36
N MET A 855 -21.01 29.24 79.10
CA MET A 855 -20.41 28.83 77.85
C MET A 855 -19.16 27.98 78.10
N SER A 856 -18.85 27.10 77.15
CA SER A 856 -17.71 26.19 77.29
C SER A 856 -16.37 26.96 77.20
N PRO A 857 -15.28 26.47 77.83
CA PRO A 857 -13.96 27.08 77.72
C PRO A 857 -13.50 27.26 76.27
N TYR A 858 -13.86 26.32 75.38
CA TYR A 858 -13.58 26.43 73.95
C TYR A 858 -14.37 27.56 73.26
N GLU A 859 -15.66 27.72 73.57
CA GLU A 859 -16.46 28.82 73.05
C GLU A 859 -15.98 30.16 73.59
N ALA A 860 -15.57 30.22 74.86
CA ALA A 860 -15.00 31.41 75.46
C ALA A 860 -13.67 31.80 74.80
N TYR A 861 -12.81 30.81 74.46
CA TYR A 861 -11.59 31.04 73.69
C TYR A 861 -11.89 31.56 72.28
N LYS A 862 -12.86 30.94 71.59
CA LYS A 862 -13.26 31.35 70.23
C LYS A 862 -13.89 32.74 70.20
N ARG A 863 -14.55 33.17 71.28
CA ARG A 863 -15.07 34.53 71.45
C ARG A 863 -14.03 35.52 72.00
N GLY A 864 -12.82 35.06 72.31
CA GLY A 864 -11.72 35.89 72.82
C GLY A 864 -11.87 36.32 74.28
N ILE A 865 -12.74 35.65 75.05
CA ILE A 865 -13.01 35.93 76.48
C ILE A 865 -11.90 35.35 77.37
N ILE A 866 -11.28 34.25 76.94
CA ILE A 866 -10.07 33.69 77.55
C ILE A 866 -8.95 33.57 76.52
N ASP A 867 -7.69 33.70 76.97
CA ASP A 867 -6.54 33.54 76.10
C ASP A 867 -6.20 32.06 75.81
N ARG A 868 -5.32 31.80 74.84
CA ARG A 868 -4.94 30.43 74.46
C ARG A 868 -4.26 29.66 75.60
N GLY A 869 -3.54 30.34 76.49
CA GLY A 869 -2.88 29.71 77.63
C GLY A 869 -3.88 29.30 78.72
N GLN A 870 -4.82 30.19 79.04
CA GLN A 870 -5.94 29.98 79.95
C GLN A 870 -6.88 28.89 79.45
N TYR A 871 -7.14 28.84 78.13
CA TYR A 871 -7.92 27.77 77.51
C TYR A 871 -7.27 26.40 77.69
N ILE A 872 -5.96 26.29 77.41
CA ILE A 872 -5.23 25.02 77.57
C ILE A 872 -5.26 24.58 79.04
N GLN A 873 -5.05 25.50 79.99
CA GLN A 873 -5.12 25.20 81.43
C GLN A 873 -6.53 24.78 81.88
N LEU A 874 -7.59 25.41 81.38
CA LEU A 874 -8.97 25.02 81.73
C LEU A 874 -9.36 23.68 81.10
N GLN A 875 -8.87 23.37 79.90
CA GLN A 875 -9.10 22.08 79.26
C GLN A 875 -8.29 20.94 79.89
N GLU A 876 -7.12 21.24 80.46
CA GLU A 876 -6.32 20.29 81.25
C GLU A 876 -6.99 19.94 82.60
N LEU A 877 -7.82 20.84 83.14
CA LEU A 877 -8.55 20.64 84.39
C LEU A 877 -9.91 19.94 84.21
N GLU A 878 -10.46 19.92 83.00
CA GLU A 878 -11.64 19.10 82.68
C GLU A 878 -11.22 17.62 82.56
N CYS A 879 -11.64 16.78 83.50
CA CYS A 879 -11.34 15.35 83.49
C CYS A 879 -12.63 14.52 83.60
N ASP A 880 -12.75 13.52 82.73
CA ASP A 880 -13.90 12.60 82.66
C ASP A 880 -13.44 11.20 83.08
N TRP A 881 -13.41 10.97 84.39
CA TRP A 881 -13.14 9.65 84.97
C TRP A 881 -14.47 8.94 85.27
N GLU A 882 -14.55 7.66 84.93
CA GLU A 882 -15.73 6.83 85.13
C GLU A 882 -15.38 5.62 85.99
N GLU A 883 -16.13 5.40 87.07
CA GLU A 883 -16.03 4.18 87.89
C GLU A 883 -17.01 3.13 87.36
N ILE A 884 -16.47 1.99 86.95
CA ILE A 884 -17.22 0.85 86.43
C ILE A 884 -17.00 -0.32 87.38
N THR A 885 -18.05 -0.77 88.06
CA THR A 885 -18.02 -1.99 88.86
C THR A 885 -18.53 -3.14 88.01
N THR A 886 -17.69 -4.14 87.75
CA THR A 886 -18.07 -5.34 86.96
C THR A 886 -18.08 -6.58 87.84
N LEU A 887 -19.10 -7.42 87.70
CA LEU A 887 -19.21 -8.71 88.39
C LEU A 887 -18.47 -9.78 87.59
N GLY A 888 -17.28 -10.15 88.05
CA GLY A 888 -16.51 -11.27 87.51
C GLY A 888 -16.75 -12.56 88.29
N PRO A 889 -16.32 -13.73 87.77
CA PRO A 889 -16.54 -15.04 88.40
C PRO A 889 -15.93 -15.21 89.81
N ASN A 890 -15.07 -14.29 90.26
CA ASN A 890 -14.43 -14.30 91.58
C ASN A 890 -14.86 -13.11 92.49
N GLY A 891 -15.89 -12.34 92.14
CA GLY A 891 -16.40 -11.20 92.92
C GLY A 891 -16.52 -9.90 92.10
N GLU A 892 -17.03 -8.84 92.75
CA GLU A 892 -17.12 -7.47 92.19
C GLU A 892 -15.72 -6.87 92.05
N VAL A 893 -15.33 -6.47 90.83
CA VAL A 893 -14.07 -5.77 90.54
C VAL A 893 -14.39 -4.33 90.15
N SER A 894 -13.85 -3.36 90.90
CA SER A 894 -14.06 -1.92 90.66
C SER A 894 -12.93 -1.34 89.81
N LEU A 895 -13.27 -0.82 88.63
CA LEU A 895 -12.34 -0.29 87.63
C LEU A 895 -12.58 1.21 87.44
N LEU A 896 -11.51 2.00 87.38
CA LEU A 896 -11.55 3.40 86.96
C LEU A 896 -11.12 3.50 85.49
N LEU A 897 -11.94 4.14 84.67
CA LEU A 897 -11.71 4.37 83.25
C LEU A 897 -11.46 5.87 82.99
N ASP A 898 -10.35 6.18 82.34
CA ASP A 898 -10.12 7.50 81.76
C ASP A 898 -10.76 7.56 80.36
N LYS A 899 -11.82 8.36 80.18
CA LYS A 899 -12.51 8.48 78.88
C LYS A 899 -11.66 9.15 77.81
N LYS A 900 -10.63 9.94 78.17
CA LYS A 900 -9.77 10.65 77.20
C LYS A 900 -8.66 9.76 76.66
N SER A 901 -8.05 8.92 77.50
CA SER A 901 -6.97 8.01 77.07
C SER A 901 -7.45 6.57 76.81
N GLY A 902 -8.65 6.20 77.26
CA GLY A 902 -9.18 4.84 77.18
C GLY A 902 -8.48 3.84 78.11
N LYS A 903 -7.64 4.32 79.04
CA LYS A 903 -6.90 3.47 79.98
C LYS A 903 -7.78 3.08 81.17
N GLN A 904 -7.67 1.81 81.55
CA GLN A 904 -8.39 1.22 82.68
C GLN A 904 -7.42 0.94 83.83
N TYR A 905 -7.84 1.30 85.04
CA TYR A 905 -7.07 1.12 86.25
C TYR A 905 -7.91 0.37 87.29
N SER A 906 -7.42 -0.80 87.71
CA SER A 906 -8.08 -1.60 88.75
C SER A 906 -7.76 -1.06 90.13
N ILE A 907 -8.80 -0.72 90.90
CA ILE A 907 -8.65 -0.24 92.27
C ILE A 907 -8.10 -1.37 93.17
N ASP A 908 -8.52 -2.61 92.93
CA ASP A 908 -8.06 -3.79 93.67
C ASP A 908 -6.58 -4.12 93.38
N ASP A 909 -6.10 -3.86 92.16
CA ASP A 909 -4.68 -3.98 91.83
C ASP A 909 -3.85 -2.89 92.51
N ALA A 910 -4.37 -1.66 92.56
CA ALA A 910 -3.70 -0.55 93.24
C ALA A 910 -3.61 -0.77 94.76
N LEU A 911 -4.63 -1.37 95.39
CA LEU A 911 -4.59 -1.79 96.80
C LEU A 911 -3.59 -2.94 97.03
N ARG A 912 -3.56 -3.95 96.15
CA ARG A 912 -2.60 -5.09 96.22
C ARG A 912 -1.15 -4.63 96.05
N LEU A 913 -0.91 -3.70 95.14
CA LEU A 913 0.41 -3.11 94.87
C LEU A 913 0.81 -2.02 95.87
N ARG A 914 -0.01 -1.76 96.91
CA ARG A 914 0.16 -0.71 97.93
C ARG A 914 0.34 0.71 97.34
N ARG A 915 -0.26 0.98 96.19
CA ARG A 915 -0.27 2.32 95.57
C ARG A 915 -1.27 3.26 96.23
N ILE A 916 -2.35 2.67 96.76
CA ILE A 916 -3.35 3.32 97.60
C ILE A 916 -3.51 2.55 98.91
N THR A 917 -3.76 3.26 100.00
CA THR A 917 -4.06 2.68 101.30
C THR A 917 -5.55 2.39 101.47
N LYS A 918 -5.88 1.49 102.40
CA LYS A 918 -7.27 1.15 102.71
C LYS A 918 -8.03 2.34 103.31
N GLU A 919 -7.33 3.25 103.99
CA GLU A 919 -7.88 4.51 104.50
C GLU A 919 -8.21 5.50 103.36
N GLU A 920 -7.33 5.66 102.36
CA GLU A 920 -7.56 6.55 101.22
C GLU A 920 -8.74 6.10 100.35
N TYR A 921 -8.92 4.80 100.17
CA TYR A 921 -10.10 4.25 99.49
C TYR A 921 -11.40 4.47 100.27
N GLN A 922 -11.35 4.42 101.61
CA GLN A 922 -12.50 4.76 102.46
C GLN A 922 -12.83 6.25 102.39
N LEU A 923 -11.82 7.13 102.36
CA LEU A 923 -12.03 8.58 102.20
C LEU A 923 -12.63 8.93 100.83
N TYR A 924 -12.27 8.21 99.77
CA TYR A 924 -12.92 8.31 98.46
C TYR A 924 -14.38 7.83 98.52
N ARG A 925 -14.66 6.67 99.12
CA ARG A 925 -16.02 6.13 99.34
C ARG A 925 -16.92 7.06 100.17
N GLU A 926 -16.33 7.82 101.09
CA GLU A 926 -17.01 8.85 101.89
C GLU A 926 -17.16 10.20 101.15
N GLY A 927 -16.67 10.32 99.91
CA GLY A 927 -16.75 11.54 99.10
C GLY A 927 -15.82 12.67 99.53
N LYS A 928 -14.83 12.39 100.40
CA LYS A 928 -13.88 13.39 100.92
C LYS A 928 -12.69 13.62 99.99
N ILE A 929 -12.42 12.69 99.08
CA ILE A 929 -11.41 12.82 98.02
C ILE A 929 -12.15 12.81 96.67
N PRO A 930 -11.98 13.84 95.82
CA PRO A 930 -12.55 13.87 94.48
C PRO A 930 -11.97 12.76 93.59
N ILE A 931 -12.77 12.23 92.66
CA ILE A 931 -12.37 11.14 91.76
C ILE A 931 -11.11 11.48 90.93
N SER A 932 -10.90 12.76 90.60
CA SER A 932 -9.70 13.23 89.90
C SER A 932 -8.42 13.09 90.73
N GLU A 933 -8.49 13.34 92.04
CA GLU A 933 -7.36 13.18 92.96
C GLU A 933 -7.15 11.69 93.29
N PHE A 934 -8.24 10.93 93.45
CA PHE A 934 -8.18 9.50 93.67
C PHE A 934 -7.65 8.72 92.46
N ALA A 935 -8.03 9.09 91.23
CA ALA A 935 -7.55 8.46 90.00
C ALA A 935 -6.05 8.64 89.78
N LEU A 936 -5.48 9.80 90.15
CA LEU A 936 -4.04 10.04 90.11
C LEU A 936 -3.27 9.14 91.10
N LEU A 937 -3.83 8.93 92.29
CA LEU A 937 -3.27 8.01 93.28
C LEU A 937 -3.30 6.55 92.79
N VAL A 938 -4.38 6.14 92.12
CA VAL A 938 -4.54 4.81 91.52
C VAL A 938 -3.59 4.61 90.33
N ALA A 939 -3.38 5.63 89.51
CA ALA A 939 -2.46 5.61 88.36
C ALA A 939 -0.97 5.58 88.75
N GLY A 940 -0.62 6.00 89.97
CA GLY A 940 0.73 5.90 90.55
C GLY A 940 1.63 7.12 90.33
N GLU A 941 1.06 8.30 90.07
CA GLU A 941 1.80 9.55 89.90
C GLU A 941 1.91 10.30 91.23
N SER A 942 3.12 10.62 91.69
CA SER A 942 3.34 11.34 92.96
C SER A 942 3.23 12.86 92.77
N LYS A 943 2.59 13.52 93.75
CA LYS A 943 2.33 14.97 93.81
C LYS A 943 3.47 15.84 93.23
N PRO A 944 3.25 16.59 92.13
CA PRO A 944 4.03 17.78 91.81
C PRO A 944 3.58 18.98 92.66
N PRO A 945 4.47 19.96 92.92
CA PRO A 945 4.23 21.04 93.88
C PRO A 945 3.11 21.98 93.44
N SER A 946 2.27 22.34 94.42
CA SER A 946 1.21 23.35 94.40
C SER A 946 1.55 24.60 93.59
N THR A 947 1.13 24.67 92.33
CA THR A 947 1.11 25.93 91.55
C THR A 947 -0.14 26.13 90.70
N LEU A 948 -1.10 25.19 90.69
CA LEU A 948 -2.36 25.33 89.95
C LEU A 948 -3.53 25.48 90.91
N SER A 949 -3.61 26.64 91.57
CA SER A 949 -4.81 27.07 92.30
C SER A 949 -5.52 28.17 91.49
N ILE A 950 -6.83 28.04 91.35
CA ILE A 950 -7.75 28.93 90.61
C ILE A 950 -7.62 30.41 91.02
N GLY A 951 -7.03 30.71 92.18
CA GLY A 951 -6.82 32.07 92.68
C GLY A 951 -5.83 32.96 91.90
N SER A 952 -5.06 32.42 90.94
CA SER A 952 -4.12 33.20 90.12
C SER A 952 -4.77 33.93 88.94
N ILE A 953 -6.01 33.58 88.58
CA ILE A 953 -6.65 34.00 87.32
C ILE A 953 -7.27 35.41 87.40
N ILE A 954 -7.52 35.97 88.60
CA ILE A 954 -8.42 37.14 88.75
C ILE A 954 -7.69 38.51 88.94
N SER A 955 -6.37 38.57 89.01
CA SER A 955 -5.69 39.84 89.31
C SER A 955 -4.58 40.21 88.35
N LYS A 956 -4.91 41.06 87.34
CA LYS A 956 -4.22 42.33 86.98
C LYS A 956 -4.69 42.86 85.61
N SER A 957 -5.30 44.04 85.62
CA SER A 957 -5.48 44.99 84.49
C SER A 957 -4.37 46.07 84.54
N PRO A 958 -4.31 47.11 83.66
CA PRO A 958 -4.57 47.25 82.21
C PRO A 958 -3.26 47.64 81.45
N VAL A 959 -3.19 47.82 80.12
CA VAL A 959 -3.16 49.15 79.43
C VAL A 959 -2.76 48.99 77.93
N SER A 960 -3.61 49.54 77.05
CA SER A 960 -3.44 50.13 75.69
C SER A 960 -2.64 49.49 74.53
N SER A 961 -3.37 49.43 73.41
CA SER A 961 -3.14 49.24 71.94
C SER A 961 -2.00 50.07 71.27
N PRO A 962 -1.72 49.97 69.93
CA PRO A 962 -2.33 49.20 68.81
C PRO A 962 -1.28 48.33 68.03
N THR A 963 -1.55 47.51 67.00
CA THR A 963 -1.77 47.90 65.58
C THR A 963 -1.85 46.65 64.68
N THR A 964 -2.83 46.63 63.76
CA THR A 964 -2.95 45.90 62.48
C THR A 964 -2.89 44.36 62.44
N HIS A 965 -4.07 43.72 62.31
CA HIS A 965 -4.21 42.45 61.60
C HIS A 965 -5.01 42.67 60.32
N GLN A 966 -4.36 42.43 59.17
CA GLN A 966 -5.06 41.91 58.00
C GLN A 966 -5.39 40.44 58.26
N THR A 967 -6.66 40.13 58.07
CA THR A 967 -7.26 38.83 57.91
C THR A 967 -6.58 37.99 56.82
N GLN A 968 -6.21 36.75 57.11
CA GLN A 968 -6.55 35.62 56.22
C GLN A 968 -6.84 34.35 57.02
N SER A 969 -7.99 33.78 56.68
CA SER A 969 -8.50 32.47 57.08
C SER A 969 -7.86 31.34 56.27
N PHE A 970 -7.47 30.30 57.02
CA PHE A 970 -7.72 28.87 56.72
C PHE A 970 -7.07 28.25 55.48
N PHE A 971 -5.82 27.80 55.61
CA PHE A 971 -5.38 26.39 55.53
C PHE A 971 -3.91 26.36 56.04
N PRO A 972 -3.55 25.59 57.09
CA PRO A 972 -2.26 25.75 57.74
C PRO A 972 -1.13 25.04 56.99
N PRO A 973 0.03 25.68 56.77
CA PRO A 973 1.22 25.03 56.22
C PRO A 973 1.96 24.30 57.34
N ALA A 974 2.36 23.05 57.07
CA ALA A 974 3.35 22.37 57.89
C ALA A 974 4.71 23.03 57.65
N SER A 975 5.22 23.66 58.70
CA SER A 975 6.53 24.30 58.76
C SER A 975 7.63 23.25 58.85
N GLN A 976 8.37 23.07 57.75
CA GLN A 976 9.75 22.60 57.79
C GLN A 976 10.64 23.61 57.05
N LYS A 977 11.69 24.02 57.77
CA LYS A 977 12.83 24.87 57.41
C LYS A 977 12.92 25.34 55.95
N GLY A 978 13.00 26.66 55.80
CA GLY A 978 13.05 27.36 54.52
C GLY A 978 14.03 26.78 53.51
N PHE A 979 13.47 26.36 52.38
CA PHE A 979 14.15 26.32 51.10
C PHE A 979 13.24 27.04 50.08
N CYS A 980 13.91 27.77 49.20
CA CYS A 980 13.43 28.81 48.29
C CYS A 980 12.22 28.41 47.44
N ASP A 981 11.37 29.40 47.10
CA ASP A 981 10.29 29.39 46.09
C ASP A 981 10.24 28.14 45.19
N ASP A 982 9.16 27.35 45.29
CA ASP A 982 8.82 26.29 44.34
C ASP A 982 8.71 26.88 42.92
N THR A 983 9.83 26.89 42.21
CA THR A 983 9.92 27.50 40.89
C THR A 983 9.35 26.52 39.88
N SER A 984 8.24 26.90 39.24
CA SER A 984 7.58 26.08 38.22
C SER A 984 8.44 25.98 36.95
N PRO A 985 8.42 24.85 36.22
CA PRO A 985 9.05 24.79 34.89
C PRO A 985 8.33 25.72 33.92
N ILE A 986 8.95 26.01 32.77
CA ILE A 986 8.33 26.82 31.72
C ILE A 986 7.08 26.09 31.22
N ALA A 987 5.91 26.68 31.50
CA ALA A 987 4.61 26.06 31.29
C ALA A 987 4.10 26.24 29.85
N GLY A 988 4.46 27.34 29.20
CA GLY A 988 4.00 27.66 27.86
C GLY A 988 4.59 28.96 27.35
N VAL A 989 3.95 29.54 26.34
CA VAL A 989 4.41 30.73 25.62
C VAL A 989 3.41 31.86 25.82
N TYR A 990 3.91 33.06 26.09
CA TYR A 990 3.11 34.28 26.15
C TYR A 990 3.38 35.11 24.90
N ASP A 991 2.35 35.32 24.08
CA ASP A 991 2.46 36.15 22.89
C ASP A 991 2.30 37.63 23.27
N THR A 992 3.41 38.36 23.23
CA THR A 992 3.48 39.79 23.55
C THR A 992 2.73 40.68 22.56
N THR A 993 2.41 40.18 21.37
CA THR A 993 1.68 40.95 20.34
C THR A 993 0.17 40.89 20.53
N THR A 994 -0.35 39.75 21.01
CA THR A 994 -1.79 39.52 21.20
C THR A 994 -2.22 39.52 22.66
N ASP A 995 -1.27 39.59 23.60
CA ASP A 995 -1.50 39.47 25.05
C ASP A 995 -2.22 38.16 25.41
N THR A 996 -1.90 37.08 24.69
CA THR A 996 -2.52 35.76 24.89
C THR A 996 -1.50 34.68 25.26
N LYS A 997 -1.95 33.71 26.04
CA LYS A 997 -1.13 32.60 26.56
C LYS A 997 -1.44 31.33 25.78
N TYR A 998 -0.40 30.62 25.36
CA TYR A 998 -0.50 29.41 24.56
C TYR A 998 0.22 28.24 25.21
N ASN A 999 -0.42 27.08 25.19
CA ASN A 999 0.25 25.80 25.44
C ASN A 999 1.35 25.60 24.38
N ILE A 1000 2.41 24.86 24.72
CA ILE A 1000 3.59 24.69 23.86
C ILE A 1000 3.22 24.21 22.44
N LYS A 1001 2.33 23.19 22.33
CA LYS A 1001 1.86 22.71 21.03
C LYS A 1001 1.12 23.79 20.22
N THR A 1002 0.23 24.54 20.84
CA THR A 1002 -0.49 25.63 20.16
C THR A 1002 0.44 26.76 19.73
N ALA A 1003 1.51 27.02 20.50
CA ALA A 1003 2.53 27.99 20.14
C ALA A 1003 3.35 27.55 18.91
N VAL A 1004 3.69 26.27 18.81
CA VAL A 1004 4.34 25.68 17.62
C VAL A 1004 3.44 25.79 16.40
N ALA A 1005 2.15 25.44 16.53
CA ALA A 1005 1.18 25.55 15.43
C ALA A 1005 1.04 27.00 14.91
N LYS A 1006 1.16 27.98 15.81
CA LYS A 1006 1.14 29.42 15.48
C LYS A 1006 2.51 29.97 15.04
N LYS A 1007 3.53 29.13 14.91
CA LYS A 1007 4.91 29.53 14.59
C LYS A 1007 5.48 30.58 15.55
N LEU A 1008 5.08 30.54 16.83
CA LEU A 1008 5.67 31.40 17.88
C LEU A 1008 6.94 30.77 18.47
N LEU A 1009 7.07 29.45 18.34
CA LEU A 1009 8.16 28.66 18.90
C LEU A 1009 8.64 27.64 17.87
N ASP A 1010 9.95 27.37 17.78
CA ASP A 1010 10.47 26.32 16.91
C ASP A 1010 10.19 24.93 17.52
N SER A 1011 10.12 23.94 16.64
CA SER A 1011 9.87 22.56 17.04
C SER A 1011 10.92 21.99 17.99
N MET A 1012 12.19 22.40 17.90
CA MET A 1012 13.27 21.83 18.72
C MET A 1012 13.20 22.37 20.15
N THR A 1013 13.07 23.69 20.31
CA THR A 1013 12.85 24.36 21.60
C THR A 1013 11.57 23.86 22.25
N ALA A 1014 10.47 23.76 21.50
CA ALA A 1014 9.20 23.22 22.00
C ALA A 1014 9.35 21.81 22.57
N GLN A 1015 10.09 20.96 21.88
CA GLN A 1015 10.35 19.59 22.32
C GLN A 1015 11.16 19.57 23.63
N LYS A 1016 12.22 20.38 23.75
CA LYS A 1016 13.03 20.48 24.97
C LYS A 1016 12.23 21.01 26.16
N LEU A 1017 11.35 21.99 25.93
CA LEU A 1017 10.44 22.49 26.98
C LEU A 1017 9.44 21.40 27.44
N LEU A 1018 8.91 20.60 26.51
CA LEU A 1018 8.03 19.47 26.87
C LEU A 1018 8.79 18.36 27.62
N GLU A 1019 10.05 18.07 27.25
CA GLU A 1019 10.92 17.14 27.97
C GLU A 1019 11.18 17.63 29.41
N ALA A 1020 11.42 18.92 29.58
CA ALA A 1020 11.59 19.56 30.89
C ALA A 1020 10.33 19.45 31.77
N GLN A 1021 9.13 19.68 31.21
CA GLN A 1021 7.86 19.48 31.91
C GLN A 1021 7.64 18.01 32.31
N ALA A 1022 7.88 17.08 31.38
CA ALA A 1022 7.74 15.65 31.64
C ALA A 1022 8.69 15.18 32.76
N ALA A 1023 9.93 15.66 32.79
CA ALA A 1023 10.94 15.32 33.80
C ALA A 1023 10.65 15.90 35.20
N THR A 1024 9.73 16.86 35.33
CA THR A 1024 9.41 17.58 36.58
C THR A 1024 8.00 17.36 37.12
N GLY A 1025 7.23 16.46 36.52
CA GLY A 1025 5.92 16.04 37.06
C GLY A 1025 4.85 15.77 36.02
N GLY A 1026 5.05 16.20 34.78
CA GLY A 1026 4.09 16.02 33.71
C GLY A 1026 3.82 17.30 32.94
N ILE A 1027 3.03 17.16 31.90
CA ILE A 1027 2.76 18.17 30.88
C ILE A 1027 1.71 19.12 31.40
N ILE A 1028 1.99 20.41 31.35
CA ILE A 1028 1.14 21.45 31.95
C ILE A 1028 0.10 21.89 30.92
N ASP A 1029 -1.16 21.97 31.35
CA ASP A 1029 -2.20 22.69 30.63
C ASP A 1029 -2.46 24.04 31.28
N LEU A 1030 -2.31 25.14 30.52
CA LEU A 1030 -2.54 26.49 31.02
C LEU A 1030 -4.02 26.77 31.33
N ILE A 1031 -4.95 26.04 30.70
CA ILE A 1031 -6.39 26.23 30.90
C ILE A 1031 -6.84 25.55 32.19
N SER A 1032 -6.62 24.23 32.32
CA SER A 1032 -7.02 23.50 33.54
C SER A 1032 -6.11 23.78 34.73
N ARG A 1033 -4.88 24.27 34.50
CA ARG A 1033 -3.81 24.45 35.49
C ARG A 1033 -3.32 23.16 36.14
N ASP A 1034 -3.67 22.02 35.54
CA ASP A 1034 -3.25 20.69 35.98
C ASP A 1034 -2.03 20.20 35.21
N ARG A 1035 -1.35 19.20 35.81
CA ARG A 1035 -0.29 18.44 35.16
C ARG A 1035 -0.82 17.07 34.77
N PHE A 1036 -0.58 16.69 33.51
CA PHE A 1036 -1.00 15.40 32.98
C PHE A 1036 0.21 14.51 32.68
N SER A 1037 0.04 13.19 32.84
CA SER A 1037 1.01 12.22 32.31
C SER A 1037 1.08 12.33 30.78
N VAL A 1038 2.19 11.90 30.17
CA VAL A 1038 2.38 12.01 28.72
C VAL A 1038 1.22 11.34 27.95
N HIS A 1039 0.75 10.17 28.42
CA HIS A 1039 -0.41 9.50 27.84
C HIS A 1039 -1.70 10.35 27.92
N LYS A 1040 -2.04 10.88 29.10
CA LYS A 1040 -3.23 11.72 29.30
C LYS A 1040 -3.14 13.05 28.54
N ALA A 1041 -1.94 13.57 28.35
CA ALA A 1041 -1.70 14.79 27.61
C ALA A 1041 -1.90 14.59 26.09
N ILE A 1042 -1.56 13.41 25.55
CA ILE A 1042 -1.87 13.05 24.16
C ILE A 1042 -3.39 12.88 23.97
N GLU A 1043 -4.07 12.19 24.88
CA GLU A 1043 -5.55 12.04 24.85
C GLU A 1043 -6.27 13.40 24.88
N ARG A 1044 -5.71 14.38 25.59
CA ARG A 1044 -6.22 15.76 25.63
C ARG A 1044 -5.74 16.65 24.48
N GLY A 1045 -4.92 16.12 23.57
CA GLY A 1045 -4.38 16.87 22.44
C GLY A 1045 -3.35 17.94 22.80
N LEU A 1046 -2.78 17.94 24.01
CA LEU A 1046 -1.76 18.90 24.47
C LEU A 1046 -0.39 18.68 23.82
N ILE A 1047 -0.14 17.45 23.33
CA ILE A 1047 1.10 17.07 22.65
C ILE A 1047 0.79 16.21 21.43
N ASP A 1048 1.67 16.24 20.44
CA ASP A 1048 1.60 15.38 19.26
C ASP A 1048 2.20 13.98 19.55
N ARG A 1049 1.58 12.96 18.94
CA ARG A 1049 1.98 11.56 19.12
C ARG A 1049 3.43 11.29 18.67
N THR A 1050 3.98 12.13 17.81
CA THR A 1050 5.38 12.08 17.34
C THR A 1050 6.39 12.19 18.49
N TYR A 1051 6.08 12.95 19.56
CA TYR A 1051 6.98 13.13 20.70
C TYR A 1051 6.82 12.06 21.80
N MET A 1052 5.85 11.15 21.65
CA MET A 1052 5.43 10.23 22.72
C MET A 1052 6.59 9.43 23.33
N GLN A 1053 7.39 8.74 22.51
CA GLN A 1053 8.46 7.87 23.04
C GLN A 1053 9.52 8.68 23.80
N ARG A 1054 9.87 9.86 23.29
CA ARG A 1054 10.91 10.70 23.87
C ARG A 1054 10.45 11.36 25.16
N LEU A 1055 9.20 11.84 25.20
CA LEU A 1055 8.60 12.39 26.41
C LEU A 1055 8.33 11.32 27.47
N LEU A 1056 8.00 10.08 27.09
CA LEU A 1056 7.92 8.97 28.04
C LEU A 1056 9.28 8.66 28.67
N ASN A 1057 10.37 8.78 27.91
CA ASN A 1057 11.71 8.63 28.46
C ASN A 1057 12.06 9.78 29.42
N ALA A 1058 11.70 11.02 29.10
CA ALA A 1058 11.83 12.15 30.03
C ALA A 1058 10.94 11.98 31.28
N GLN A 1059 9.71 11.47 31.13
CA GLN A 1059 8.79 11.24 32.25
C GLN A 1059 9.33 10.22 33.26
N LYS A 1060 10.14 9.24 32.81
CA LYS A 1060 10.83 8.30 33.72
C LYS A 1060 11.77 9.01 34.69
N ALA A 1061 12.27 10.20 34.35
CA ALA A 1061 13.06 11.01 35.27
C ALA A 1061 12.25 11.48 36.50
N PHE A 1062 10.93 11.62 36.36
CA PHE A 1062 10.02 11.94 37.45
C PHE A 1062 9.48 10.67 38.13
N THR A 1063 8.98 9.71 37.36
CA THR A 1063 8.31 8.52 37.91
C THR A 1063 9.28 7.45 38.43
N GLY A 1064 10.56 7.55 38.08
CA GLY A 1064 11.64 6.61 38.37
C GLY A 1064 11.93 5.66 37.19
N ILE A 1065 13.21 5.32 37.04
CA ILE A 1065 13.72 4.40 36.01
C ILE A 1065 13.72 2.98 36.58
N GLU A 1066 12.99 2.06 35.96
CA GLU A 1066 12.93 0.67 36.42
C GLU A 1066 14.27 -0.06 36.16
N ASP A 1067 14.87 -0.58 37.22
CA ASP A 1067 16.01 -1.47 37.14
C ASP A 1067 15.55 -2.85 36.61
N PRO A 1068 16.03 -3.31 35.44
CA PRO A 1068 15.58 -4.58 34.86
C PRO A 1068 15.94 -5.79 35.74
N VAL A 1069 16.97 -5.67 36.59
CA VAL A 1069 17.42 -6.75 37.49
C VAL A 1069 16.58 -6.76 38.77
N THR A 1070 16.46 -5.61 39.44
CA THR A 1070 15.82 -5.56 40.77
C THR A 1070 14.34 -5.19 40.74
N LYS A 1071 13.81 -4.78 39.58
CA LYS A 1071 12.44 -4.26 39.40
C LYS A 1071 12.11 -3.04 40.26
N ARG A 1072 13.11 -2.44 40.90
CA ARG A 1072 12.98 -1.21 41.70
C ARG A 1072 13.07 0.01 40.81
N ARG A 1073 12.33 1.06 41.17
CA ARG A 1073 12.44 2.36 40.52
C ARG A 1073 13.62 3.14 41.12
N LEU A 1074 14.56 3.47 40.28
CA LEU A 1074 15.77 4.23 40.60
C LEU A 1074 15.55 5.70 40.25
N SER A 1075 16.19 6.59 41.01
CA SER A 1075 16.31 7.99 40.60
C SER A 1075 17.21 8.12 39.37
N VAL A 1076 17.15 9.27 38.71
CA VAL A 1076 17.98 9.60 37.54
C VAL A 1076 19.47 9.42 37.84
N GLY A 1077 19.92 9.90 39.01
CA GLY A 1077 21.31 9.76 39.46
C GLY A 1077 21.71 8.31 39.78
N GLU A 1078 20.84 7.54 40.44
CA GLU A 1078 21.06 6.11 40.71
C GLU A 1078 21.14 5.30 39.41
N ALA A 1079 20.31 5.63 38.41
CA ALA A 1079 20.32 4.98 37.11
C ALA A 1079 21.64 5.23 36.35
N VAL A 1080 22.21 6.43 36.43
CA VAL A 1080 23.52 6.75 35.86
C VAL A 1080 24.62 5.93 36.54
N GLN A 1081 24.60 5.83 37.87
CA GLN A 1081 25.58 5.05 38.63
C GLN A 1081 25.56 3.57 38.26
N LYS A 1082 24.38 3.01 37.98
CA LYS A 1082 24.23 1.61 37.53
C LYS A 1082 24.45 1.40 36.03
N GLY A 1083 24.70 2.46 35.26
CA GLY A 1083 24.90 2.38 33.82
C GLY A 1083 23.62 2.18 32.99
N TRP A 1084 22.44 2.40 33.58
CA TRP A 1084 21.16 2.36 32.85
C TRP A 1084 20.92 3.62 32.02
N MET A 1085 21.68 4.69 32.25
CA MET A 1085 21.62 5.94 31.49
C MET A 1085 23.00 6.61 31.45
N THR A 1086 23.32 7.29 30.34
CA THR A 1086 24.60 7.99 30.21
C THR A 1086 24.57 9.31 30.97
N LYS A 1087 25.73 9.79 31.42
CA LYS A 1087 25.84 11.09 32.12
C LYS A 1087 25.26 12.23 31.27
N ASP A 1088 25.50 12.23 29.96
CA ASP A 1088 25.08 13.30 29.06
C ASP A 1088 23.58 13.28 28.77
N SER A 1089 22.95 12.10 28.68
CA SER A 1089 21.48 12.01 28.54
C SER A 1089 20.74 12.31 29.83
N ALA A 1090 21.38 12.10 30.98
CA ALA A 1090 20.82 12.36 32.30
C ALA A 1090 20.89 13.83 32.72
N PHE A 1091 21.95 14.52 32.30
CA PHE A 1091 22.26 15.87 32.76
C PHE A 1091 21.12 16.87 32.50
N PRO A 1092 20.48 16.93 31.30
CA PRO A 1092 19.38 17.86 31.06
C PRO A 1092 18.19 17.67 32.01
N TYR A 1093 17.87 16.42 32.38
CA TYR A 1093 16.78 16.16 33.31
C TYR A 1093 17.13 16.57 34.74
N LEU A 1094 18.37 16.29 35.16
CA LEU A 1094 18.86 16.71 36.48
C LEU A 1094 19.00 18.23 36.58
N GLU A 1095 19.43 18.89 35.51
CA GLU A 1095 19.52 20.35 35.40
C GLU A 1095 18.15 20.99 35.62
N VAL A 1096 17.13 20.55 34.86
CA VAL A 1096 15.77 21.09 34.99
C VAL A 1096 15.19 20.81 36.38
N GLN A 1097 15.41 19.61 36.94
CA GLN A 1097 14.98 19.30 38.30
C GLN A 1097 15.66 20.22 39.33
N HIS A 1098 16.98 20.43 39.20
CA HIS A 1098 17.73 21.34 40.05
C HIS A 1098 17.20 22.78 39.98
N LEU A 1099 16.98 23.30 38.76
CA LEU A 1099 16.47 24.65 38.53
C LEU A 1099 15.01 24.85 38.99
N THR A 1100 14.25 23.76 39.14
CA THR A 1100 12.85 23.77 39.62
C THR A 1100 12.70 23.35 41.09
N GLY A 1101 13.79 23.45 41.88
CA GLY A 1101 13.75 23.33 43.34
C GLY A 1101 14.52 22.13 43.92
N GLY A 1102 14.99 21.19 43.10
CA GLY A 1102 15.80 20.05 43.57
C GLY A 1102 15.55 18.75 42.82
N LEU A 1103 16.40 17.77 43.08
CA LEU A 1103 16.37 16.46 42.41
C LEU A 1103 15.21 15.60 42.90
N ILE A 1104 14.70 14.74 42.02
CA ILE A 1104 13.50 13.94 42.28
C ILE A 1104 13.89 12.51 42.63
N ASP A 1105 13.52 12.09 43.85
CA ASP A 1105 13.62 10.69 44.28
C ASP A 1105 12.26 10.01 44.15
N PRO A 1106 12.08 9.02 43.27
CA PRO A 1106 10.79 8.34 43.09
C PRO A 1106 10.33 7.57 44.34
N LYS A 1107 11.19 7.37 45.34
CA LYS A 1107 10.87 6.68 46.61
C LYS A 1107 10.37 7.63 47.70
N LYS A 1108 10.65 8.93 47.59
CA LYS A 1108 10.30 9.95 48.59
C LYS A 1108 9.37 10.98 47.99
N THR A 1109 8.50 11.56 48.82
CA THR A 1109 7.69 12.70 48.41
C THR A 1109 8.50 13.99 48.60
N GLY A 1110 8.50 14.87 47.60
CA GLY A 1110 9.25 16.13 47.61
C GLY A 1110 10.53 16.11 46.77
N ARG A 1111 11.25 17.25 46.76
CA ARG A 1111 12.51 17.43 46.03
C ARG A 1111 13.69 17.47 47.00
N ILE A 1112 14.81 16.91 46.60
CA ILE A 1112 16.03 16.79 47.41
C ILE A 1112 17.09 17.77 46.86
N PRO A 1113 17.67 18.66 47.69
CA PRO A 1113 18.76 19.54 47.27
C PRO A 1113 19.98 18.76 46.76
N VAL A 1114 20.72 19.33 45.80
CA VAL A 1114 21.88 18.67 45.18
C VAL A 1114 22.94 18.23 46.21
N LEU A 1115 23.18 19.06 47.24
CA LEU A 1115 24.13 18.74 48.32
C LEU A 1115 23.69 17.52 49.15
N GLU A 1116 22.40 17.43 49.48
CA GLU A 1116 21.84 16.30 50.23
C GLU A 1116 21.78 15.03 49.36
N ALA A 1117 21.45 15.18 48.07
CA ALA A 1117 21.46 14.09 47.10
C ALA A 1117 22.88 13.49 46.92
N ALA A 1118 23.93 14.31 46.98
CA ALA A 1118 25.31 13.85 46.94
C ALA A 1118 25.70 13.12 48.24
N GLN A 1119 25.31 13.64 49.41
CA GLN A 1119 25.60 13.02 50.71
C GLN A 1119 24.90 11.67 50.89
N THR A 1120 23.69 11.54 50.35
CA THR A 1120 22.88 10.30 50.41
C THR A 1120 23.22 9.30 49.30
N GLY A 1121 24.18 9.61 48.43
CA GLY A 1121 24.62 8.74 47.34
C GLY A 1121 23.65 8.65 46.16
N MET A 1122 22.63 9.52 46.09
CA MET A 1122 21.67 9.57 45.00
C MET A 1122 22.31 10.04 43.68
N ILE A 1123 23.30 10.93 43.76
CA ILE A 1123 24.15 11.36 42.63
C ILE A 1123 25.63 11.26 43.01
N THR A 1124 26.51 11.11 42.02
CA THR A 1124 27.96 11.14 42.24
C THR A 1124 28.45 12.57 42.48
N GLY A 1125 29.48 12.76 43.30
CA GLY A 1125 30.07 14.09 43.58
C GLY A 1125 30.43 14.88 42.32
N ASP A 1126 30.98 14.23 41.29
CA ASP A 1126 31.29 14.85 40.00
C ASP A 1126 30.05 15.44 39.30
N LEU A 1127 28.90 14.76 39.43
CA LEU A 1127 27.65 15.17 38.80
C LEU A 1127 27.00 16.30 39.59
N ALA A 1128 27.13 16.27 40.93
CA ALA A 1128 26.72 17.36 41.80
C ALA A 1128 27.49 18.66 41.49
N ASN A 1129 28.82 18.58 41.34
CA ASN A 1129 29.66 19.71 40.98
C ASN A 1129 29.30 20.27 39.60
N ARG A 1130 29.11 19.38 38.61
CA ARG A 1130 28.67 19.78 37.25
C ARG A 1130 27.30 20.48 37.26
N LEU A 1131 26.35 20.04 38.08
CA LEU A 1131 25.01 20.64 38.15
C LEU A 1131 25.01 22.02 38.81
N GLN A 1132 25.93 22.27 39.74
CA GLN A 1132 26.07 23.56 40.44
C GLN A 1132 26.80 24.61 39.59
N ASP A 1133 27.65 24.18 38.66
CA ASP A 1133 28.40 25.07 37.78
C ASP A 1133 27.60 25.38 36.51
N GLU A 1134 27.07 26.61 36.45
CA GLU A 1134 26.23 27.13 35.38
C GLU A 1134 26.93 27.19 34.02
N SER A 1135 28.27 27.20 33.99
CA SER A 1135 29.03 27.19 32.74
C SER A 1135 28.88 25.87 31.96
N ASN A 1136 28.42 24.81 32.63
CA ASN A 1136 28.19 23.50 32.02
C ASN A 1136 26.79 23.33 31.39
N TYR A 1137 25.89 24.30 31.52
CA TYR A 1137 24.53 24.19 30.97
C TYR A 1137 24.54 24.34 29.45
N GLU A 1138 23.90 23.39 28.76
CA GLU A 1138 23.86 23.35 27.29
C GLU A 1138 22.94 24.43 26.72
N LYS A 1139 23.43 25.19 25.74
CA LYS A 1139 22.67 26.24 25.03
C LYS A 1139 21.84 25.64 23.89
N ASP A 1140 20.85 24.86 24.29
CA ASP A 1140 20.04 24.00 23.42
C ASP A 1140 18.68 24.59 23.02
N LEU A 1141 18.30 25.75 23.58
CA LEU A 1141 17.05 26.44 23.27
C LEU A 1141 17.33 27.64 22.37
N ILE A 1142 16.35 28.02 21.54
CA ILE A 1142 16.40 29.25 20.75
C ILE A 1142 15.42 30.25 21.37
N ASP A 1143 15.91 31.43 21.73
CA ASP A 1143 15.04 32.51 22.22
C ASP A 1143 14.01 32.90 21.13
N PRO A 1144 12.69 32.81 21.39
CA PRO A 1144 11.66 33.21 20.45
C PRO A 1144 11.75 34.67 20.01
N VAL A 1145 12.33 35.56 20.83
CA VAL A 1145 12.43 36.99 20.56
C VAL A 1145 13.76 37.33 19.87
N THR A 1146 14.90 37.03 20.50
CA THR A 1146 16.23 37.40 19.96
C THR A 1146 16.78 36.43 18.92
N LYS A 1147 16.26 35.20 18.86
CA LYS A 1147 16.75 34.07 18.03
C LYS A 1147 18.16 33.57 18.39
N GLU A 1148 18.72 34.00 19.51
CA GLU A 1148 20.00 33.51 20.00
C GLU A 1148 19.84 32.15 20.71
N LYS A 1149 20.93 31.38 20.76
CA LYS A 1149 20.96 30.13 21.52
C LYS A 1149 21.15 30.43 23.00
N ILE A 1150 20.22 29.95 23.82
CA ILE A 1150 20.18 30.14 25.26
C ILE A 1150 20.08 28.80 25.99
N ASN A 1151 20.51 28.77 27.25
CA ASN A 1151 20.29 27.60 28.12
C ASN A 1151 18.91 27.66 28.83
N TYR A 1152 18.52 26.59 29.51
CA TYR A 1152 17.19 26.51 30.15
C TYR A 1152 17.04 27.53 31.30
N LYS A 1153 18.10 27.80 32.05
CA LYS A 1153 18.11 28.81 33.12
C LYS A 1153 17.91 30.23 32.58
N GLU A 1154 18.62 30.59 31.53
CA GLU A 1154 18.47 31.86 30.79
C GLU A 1154 17.03 31.99 30.28
N ALA A 1155 16.44 30.92 29.72
CA ALA A 1155 15.05 30.91 29.29
C ALA A 1155 14.05 31.12 30.45
N MET A 1156 14.29 30.51 31.61
CA MET A 1156 13.46 30.73 32.81
C MET A 1156 13.54 32.18 33.31
N ALA A 1157 14.70 32.83 33.21
CA ALA A 1157 14.89 34.22 33.60
C ALA A 1157 14.17 35.21 32.65
N LEU A 1158 14.02 34.85 31.37
CA LEU A 1158 13.25 35.61 30.39
C LEU A 1158 11.73 35.42 30.53
N CYS A 1159 11.28 34.37 31.21
CA CYS A 1159 9.86 34.08 31.35
C CYS A 1159 9.12 35.10 32.21
N GLN A 1160 7.90 35.45 31.80
CA GLN A 1160 6.97 36.21 32.60
C GLN A 1160 6.16 35.28 33.51
N LYS A 1161 6.07 35.59 34.81
CA LYS A 1161 5.20 34.87 35.74
C LYS A 1161 3.75 35.31 35.53
N ASP A 1162 2.86 34.34 35.30
CA ASP A 1162 1.43 34.62 35.26
C ASP A 1162 0.91 35.01 36.66
N SER A 1163 0.36 36.22 36.77
CA SER A 1163 -0.21 36.76 38.02
C SER A 1163 -1.28 35.87 38.66
N LEU A 1164 -2.02 35.08 37.87
CA LEU A 1164 -3.13 34.25 38.36
C LEU A 1164 -2.76 32.79 38.63
N SER A 1165 -1.68 32.27 38.05
CA SER A 1165 -1.34 30.83 38.10
C SER A 1165 0.11 30.53 38.50
N SER A 1166 0.94 31.56 38.71
CA SER A 1166 2.37 31.47 39.02
C SER A 1166 3.21 30.61 38.06
N PHE A 1167 2.69 30.34 36.86
CA PHE A 1167 3.41 29.63 35.81
C PHE A 1167 4.38 30.56 35.08
N LEU A 1168 5.56 30.03 34.74
CA LEU A 1168 6.52 30.70 33.87
C LEU A 1168 6.08 30.56 32.41
N LEU A 1169 5.91 31.68 31.73
CA LEU A 1169 5.57 31.74 30.31
C LEU A 1169 6.67 32.44 29.52
N LEU A 1170 7.19 31.77 28.50
CA LEU A 1170 8.26 32.30 27.66
C LEU A 1170 7.67 33.35 26.69
N PRO A 1171 8.15 34.60 26.67
CA PRO A 1171 7.65 35.61 25.75
C PRO A 1171 8.01 35.28 24.29
N ALA A 1172 7.07 35.49 23.38
CA ALA A 1172 7.28 35.39 21.94
C ALA A 1172 6.57 36.53 21.18
N THR A 1173 7.01 36.79 19.95
CA THR A 1173 6.42 37.80 19.05
C THR A 1173 5.99 37.15 17.73
N SER A 1174 4.76 37.42 17.30
CA SER A 1174 4.19 36.85 16.06
C SER A 1174 4.78 37.43 14.78
N GLU A 1175 5.29 38.67 14.81
CA GLU A 1175 5.87 39.36 13.63
C GLU A 1175 7.27 38.85 13.24
N GLY A 1176 8.01 38.22 14.17
CA GLY A 1176 9.41 37.84 13.96
C GLY A 1176 9.65 36.52 13.22
N TYR A 1177 8.65 35.64 13.12
CA TYR A 1177 8.84 34.26 12.63
C TYR A 1177 8.62 34.08 11.11
N GLN A 1178 8.09 35.08 10.41
CA GLN A 1178 7.76 34.95 8.98
C GLN A 1178 8.96 35.12 8.03
N ARG A 1179 10.12 35.62 8.49
CA ARG A 1179 11.23 36.02 7.58
C ARG A 1179 12.35 35.00 7.33
N TYR A 1180 12.34 33.82 7.96
CA TYR A 1180 13.43 32.85 7.81
C TYR A 1180 12.97 31.51 7.23
N HIS A 1181 12.48 31.53 6.00
CA HIS A 1181 12.69 30.42 5.08
C HIS A 1181 13.38 30.96 3.83
N GLN A 1182 14.56 30.39 3.55
CA GLN A 1182 15.55 30.71 2.50
C GLN A 1182 16.53 31.84 2.83
N VAL A 1183 17.77 31.49 3.18
CA VAL A 1183 19.00 31.77 2.39
C VAL A 1183 20.12 30.85 2.91
N SER A 1184 20.43 29.79 2.17
CA SER A 1184 21.69 29.04 2.31
C SER A 1184 22.81 29.88 1.68
N ARG A 1185 23.39 30.80 2.43
CA ARG A 1185 24.58 31.56 2.01
C ARG A 1185 25.84 30.80 2.45
N SER A 1186 26.53 30.24 1.47
CA SER A 1186 27.91 29.74 1.59
C SER A 1186 28.85 30.84 2.13
N PRO A 1187 29.63 30.61 3.20
CA PRO A 1187 30.67 31.54 3.59
C PRO A 1187 31.94 31.27 2.77
N LYS A 1188 32.33 32.29 1.99
CA LYS A 1188 33.68 32.40 1.42
C LYS A 1188 34.68 32.70 2.54
N LEU A 1189 35.76 31.93 2.55
CA LEU A 1189 37.16 32.31 2.81
C LEU A 1189 37.42 33.63 3.56
N SER A 1190 37.93 33.53 4.79
CA SER A 1190 38.82 34.54 5.38
C SER A 1190 40.17 33.91 5.73
N ARG A 1191 41.21 34.35 5.02
CA ARG A 1191 42.62 34.26 5.41
C ARG A 1191 42.80 34.83 6.82
N PHE A 1192 43.67 34.25 7.64
CA PHE A 1192 44.98 34.81 8.05
C PHE A 1192 45.64 33.96 9.16
N ARG A 1193 46.95 33.75 9.01
CA ARG A 1193 48.04 33.68 10.02
C ARG A 1193 47.66 33.23 11.44
N HIS A 1194 48.23 32.20 12.04
CA HIS A 1194 49.65 31.82 12.16
C HIS A 1194 49.79 30.32 12.38
#